data_AF-A0A954VJC4-F1
#
_entry.id   AF-A0A954VJC4-F1
#
_cell.length_a   1.000
_cell.length_b   1.000
_cell.length_c   1.000
_cell.angle_alpha   90.00
_cell.angle_beta   90.00
_cell.angle_gamma   90.00
#
_symmetry.space_group_name_H-M   'P 1'
#
loop_
_entity.id
_entity.type
_entity.pdbx_description
1 polymer ?
#
loop_
_entity_poly.entity_id
_entity_poly.type
_entity_poly.pdbx_seq_one_letter_code
_entity_poly.pdbx_strand_id
1 'polypeptide(L)'
;MQFLFQPLTWGFLLVGVPILIHLINMLRHRRQRWAAMDFLLESYRRNRRWVLLKQWLLLFARMLAMALLVTMLAKWVSAAKWLGWFGGQSTHHYILLDDSYSMGDTEGGEIAYDRALQAVSGLLRSIAGTPGQHYFTFLRWSRASLVSQSSAENAPLDAAADMIAVSIPQDPARLLDRVRVTSPTPLSLSPGAAIELVSPLIADSSDEQSIVYLVTDLRRNEFGDPQTLRNNLLNLTKNSGLEIQLIDCGKDSSGNLTLASVEPEKEIWAAGVPLMVRFQVRNHSAQVLRNLVVKLKAITYADGSVSPQIDRDYSGDILELPPIVIEQIAPGETVTRQTQVVFGVPGRHVVEVALPDDSVNTDNKRWCVIDIKPAQSVLVVDGELDQSNAFYFETVTNPDARLRTGLVLENADAVFLRDASARELAKYNVIVLLDVPRLEPTAIAKLEEYCRAGGGIFITTGPNTNTDFVNDQLYREGQGIFPLQIQAVDDLISVSGIGQPHVIATEHPILAPLKQLSSSPFSLINIRKILSVEPASLERPGLQIVATGISNRPILVDHPMGDGRVLTLLTGLRSEWSNWAQDPTFVVLILRSLGYLSSFRHATTSDTVGTSIEVVETDSTILPEAEIILPAKLESNRIRLLQNVDLSDPQVARLNWRLDLAEMDRDSIEGFFRPGLFEVWLVDGRAKQFVHNFAHNVAAVEGNLERVPLNELVQSLQPVPIQIRSADALRNSGLNAQNASHSTVVMALLIMLLLAEQILAYSASFHPHTPVTQRHRSSVLGSGGMR
;
A
#
# COMPACT_ATOMS: atom_id res chain seq x y z
N MET A 1 51.86 -18.90 -2.04
CA MET A 1 51.31 -18.43 -3.33
C MET A 1 50.39 -19.51 -3.87
N GLN A 2 49.10 -19.23 -4.05
CA GLN A 2 48.17 -20.19 -4.65
C GLN A 2 48.12 -19.95 -6.17
N PHE A 3 48.37 -21.00 -6.94
CA PHE A 3 48.30 -21.03 -8.40
C PHE A 3 47.22 -22.03 -8.79
N LEU A 4 46.40 -21.68 -9.79
CA LEU A 4 45.28 -22.54 -10.21
C LEU A 4 45.78 -23.87 -10.81
N PHE A 5 46.95 -23.83 -11.44
CA PHE A 5 47.62 -25.01 -12.00
C PHE A 5 48.96 -25.26 -11.31
N GLN A 6 48.93 -25.96 -10.18
CA GLN A 6 50.13 -26.32 -9.41
C GLN A 6 51.27 -26.97 -10.23
N PRO A 7 51.02 -27.89 -11.19
CA PRO A 7 52.10 -28.50 -11.98
C PRO A 7 52.87 -27.50 -12.85
N LEU A 8 52.24 -26.43 -13.33
CA LEU A 8 52.87 -25.42 -14.16
C LEU A 8 53.87 -24.53 -13.40
N THR A 9 53.85 -24.57 -12.06
CA THR A 9 54.83 -23.85 -11.22
C THR A 9 56.25 -24.40 -11.36
N TRP A 10 56.44 -25.65 -11.80
CA TRP A 10 57.75 -26.17 -12.17
C TRP A 10 58.38 -25.38 -13.34
N GLY A 11 57.57 -24.66 -14.11
CA GLY A 11 58.03 -23.74 -15.15
C GLY A 11 58.95 -22.63 -14.63
N PHE A 12 58.93 -22.31 -13.33
CA PHE A 12 59.87 -21.33 -12.76
C PHE A 12 61.34 -21.75 -12.88
N LEU A 13 61.62 -23.04 -13.10
CA LEU A 13 62.98 -23.50 -13.43
C LEU A 13 63.51 -22.88 -14.73
N LEU A 14 62.63 -22.50 -15.67
CA LEU A 14 63.01 -21.84 -16.91
C LEU A 14 63.56 -20.42 -16.70
N VAL A 15 63.26 -19.78 -15.57
CA VAL A 15 63.85 -18.48 -15.18
C VAL A 15 65.37 -18.60 -14.99
N GLY A 16 65.88 -19.79 -14.69
CA GLY A 16 67.31 -20.08 -14.59
C GLY A 16 68.04 -20.16 -15.94
N VAL A 17 67.33 -20.32 -17.06
CA VAL A 17 67.92 -20.51 -18.39
C VAL A 17 68.77 -19.29 -18.83
N PRO A 18 68.30 -18.04 -18.73
CA PRO A 18 69.12 -16.86 -19.04
C PRO A 18 70.41 -16.76 -18.21
N ILE A 19 70.35 -17.11 -16.92
CA ILE A 19 71.53 -17.14 -16.03
C ILE A 19 72.53 -18.17 -16.52
N LEU A 20 72.05 -19.38 -16.84
CA LEU A 20 72.89 -20.49 -17.27
C LEU A 20 73.58 -20.17 -18.60
N ILE A 21 72.85 -19.57 -19.55
CA ILE A 21 73.38 -19.08 -20.83
C ILE A 21 74.43 -18.00 -20.58
N HIS A 22 74.17 -17.05 -19.68
CA HIS A 22 75.12 -15.99 -19.34
C HIS A 22 76.44 -16.55 -18.78
N LEU A 23 76.36 -17.52 -17.86
CA LEU A 23 77.52 -18.17 -17.25
C LEU A 23 78.35 -18.96 -18.27
N ILE A 24 77.68 -19.72 -19.16
CA ILE A 24 78.34 -20.48 -20.23
C ILE A 24 79.04 -19.55 -21.22
N ASN A 25 78.42 -18.41 -21.56
CA ASN A 25 79.01 -17.47 -22.50
C ASN A 25 80.21 -16.71 -21.90
N MET A 26 80.21 -16.50 -20.58
CA MET A 26 81.36 -15.92 -19.87
C MET A 26 82.60 -16.82 -19.95
N LEU A 27 82.42 -18.14 -20.04
CA LEU A 27 83.50 -19.13 -20.16
C LEU A 27 84.11 -19.24 -21.57
N ARG A 28 83.44 -18.72 -22.62
CA ARG A 28 83.92 -18.81 -24.01
C ARG A 28 84.85 -17.66 -24.44
N HIS A 29 85.04 -16.63 -23.62
CA HIS A 29 85.95 -15.54 -23.95
C HIS A 29 87.43 -15.93 -23.76
N ARG A 30 88.06 -16.48 -24.81
CA ARG A 30 89.52 -16.48 -24.94
C ARG A 30 90.00 -15.04 -25.11
N ARG A 31 90.78 -14.53 -24.14
CA ARG A 31 91.51 -13.27 -24.29
C ARG A 31 92.64 -13.47 -25.29
N GLN A 32 92.57 -12.83 -26.46
CA GLN A 32 93.70 -12.72 -27.38
C GLN A 32 94.45 -11.43 -27.05
N ARG A 33 95.70 -11.53 -26.59
CA ARG A 33 96.56 -10.36 -26.37
C ARG A 33 97.02 -9.84 -27.73
N TRP A 34 96.67 -8.60 -28.06
CA TRP A 34 97.25 -7.85 -29.17
C TRP A 34 98.06 -6.67 -28.60
N ALA A 35 99.23 -6.41 -29.19
CA ALA A 35 100.33 -5.68 -28.55
C ALA A 35 100.32 -4.15 -28.73
N ALA A 36 99.17 -3.50 -28.99
CA ALA A 36 99.09 -2.05 -29.18
C ALA A 36 97.92 -1.40 -28.39
N MET A 37 97.87 -1.60 -27.06
CA MET A 37 96.73 -1.22 -26.21
C MET A 37 96.94 0.07 -25.38
N ASP A 38 98.14 0.63 -25.36
CA ASP A 38 98.47 1.69 -24.39
C ASP A 38 97.90 3.07 -24.73
N PHE A 39 97.35 3.29 -25.93
CA PHE A 39 96.66 4.54 -26.30
C PHE A 39 95.13 4.49 -26.30
N LEU A 40 94.50 3.32 -26.06
CA LEU A 40 93.03 3.19 -25.93
C LEU A 40 92.56 3.02 -24.47
N LEU A 41 93.50 2.86 -23.53
CA LEU A 41 93.20 2.59 -22.11
C LEU A 41 92.81 3.82 -21.28
N GLU A 42 92.99 5.03 -21.80
CA GLU A 42 92.59 6.28 -21.11
C GLU A 42 91.10 6.63 -21.30
N SER A 43 90.44 6.13 -22.35
CA SER A 43 88.99 6.31 -22.56
C SER A 43 88.14 5.19 -21.92
N TYR A 44 88.68 3.98 -21.77
CA TYR A 44 87.89 2.81 -21.37
C TYR A 44 87.63 2.67 -19.85
N ARG A 45 88.31 3.45 -18.99
CA ARG A 45 88.16 3.33 -17.53
C ARG A 45 86.90 4.00 -16.96
N ARG A 46 86.21 4.87 -17.71
CA ARG A 46 85.03 5.59 -17.17
C ARG A 46 83.69 4.90 -17.42
N ASN A 47 83.57 4.06 -18.45
CA ASN A 47 82.30 3.41 -18.83
C ASN A 47 82.18 1.91 -18.53
N ARG A 48 83.22 1.22 -18.03
CA ARG A 48 83.15 -0.22 -17.72
C ARG A 48 82.08 -0.57 -16.70
N ARG A 49 81.88 0.26 -15.67
CA ARG A 49 80.81 0.06 -14.66
C ARG A 49 79.41 0.18 -15.27
N TRP A 50 79.21 1.16 -16.17
CA TRP A 50 77.92 1.37 -16.85
C TRP A 50 77.57 0.25 -17.83
N VAL A 51 78.56 -0.29 -18.56
CA VAL A 51 78.34 -1.42 -19.46
C VAL A 51 77.99 -2.69 -18.67
N LEU A 52 78.68 -2.95 -17.55
CA LEU A 52 78.34 -4.07 -16.66
C LEU A 52 76.94 -3.89 -16.06
N LEU A 53 76.58 -2.68 -15.60
CA LEU A 53 75.24 -2.39 -15.06
C LEU A 53 74.14 -2.68 -16.08
N LYS A 54 74.31 -2.22 -17.34
CA LYS A 54 73.37 -2.52 -18.43
C LYS A 54 73.23 -4.03 -18.68
N GLN A 55 74.32 -4.78 -18.65
CA GLN A 55 74.30 -6.24 -18.83
C GLN A 55 73.58 -6.96 -17.69
N TRP A 56 73.79 -6.55 -16.43
CA TRP A 56 73.08 -7.09 -15.29
C TRP A 56 71.59 -6.77 -15.32
N LEU A 57 71.23 -5.54 -15.71
CA LEU A 57 69.84 -5.10 -15.80
C LEU A 57 69.10 -5.82 -16.96
N LEU A 58 69.81 -6.09 -18.06
CA LEU A 58 69.28 -6.86 -19.18
C LEU A 58 69.08 -8.34 -18.82
N LEU A 59 70.02 -8.94 -18.08
CA LEU A 59 69.86 -10.29 -17.53
C LEU A 59 68.63 -10.35 -16.60
N PHE A 60 68.49 -9.35 -15.73
CA PHE A 60 67.35 -9.24 -14.82
C PHE A 60 66.01 -9.11 -15.54
N ALA A 61 65.94 -8.25 -16.58
CA ALA A 61 64.72 -8.10 -17.39
C ALA A 61 64.30 -9.42 -18.06
N ARG A 62 65.26 -10.21 -18.57
CA ARG A 62 64.98 -11.52 -19.18
C ARG A 62 64.45 -12.54 -18.18
N MET A 63 65.03 -12.57 -16.98
CA MET A 63 64.54 -13.43 -15.90
C MET A 63 63.13 -13.02 -15.48
N LEU A 64 62.88 -11.71 -15.36
CA LEU A 64 61.58 -11.17 -14.98
C LEU A 64 60.51 -11.45 -16.05
N ALA A 65 60.84 -11.36 -17.33
CA ALA A 65 59.93 -11.68 -18.42
C ALA A 65 59.54 -13.16 -18.41
N MET A 66 60.51 -14.06 -18.18
CA MET A 66 60.24 -15.50 -18.06
C MET A 66 59.40 -15.82 -16.82
N ALA A 67 59.66 -15.14 -15.70
CA ALA A 67 58.89 -15.29 -14.47
C ALA A 67 57.44 -14.82 -14.66
N LEU A 68 57.21 -13.67 -15.32
CA LEU A 68 55.88 -13.16 -15.64
C LEU A 68 55.11 -14.07 -16.62
N LEU A 69 55.80 -14.67 -17.57
CA LEU A 69 55.19 -15.61 -18.51
C LEU A 69 54.74 -16.89 -17.80
N VAL A 70 55.58 -17.41 -16.90
CA VAL A 70 55.24 -18.59 -16.07
C VAL A 70 54.10 -18.27 -15.09
N THR A 71 54.09 -17.10 -14.44
CA THR A 71 52.98 -16.71 -13.56
C THR A 71 51.67 -16.54 -14.31
N MET A 72 51.71 -16.06 -15.55
CA MET A 72 50.55 -15.95 -16.42
C MET A 72 49.99 -17.32 -16.82
N LEU A 73 50.86 -18.26 -17.23
CA LEU A 73 50.46 -19.64 -17.56
C LEU A 73 49.96 -20.42 -16.35
N ALA A 74 50.60 -20.25 -15.19
CA ALA A 74 50.21 -20.91 -13.94
C ALA A 74 48.96 -20.29 -13.29
N LYS A 75 48.42 -19.20 -13.87
CA LYS A 75 47.30 -18.40 -13.36
C LYS A 75 47.46 -18.07 -11.87
N TRP A 76 48.26 -17.04 -11.58
CA TRP A 76 48.46 -16.54 -10.22
C TRP A 76 47.17 -15.95 -9.62
N VAL A 77 46.74 -16.45 -8.45
CA VAL A 77 45.40 -16.16 -7.88
C VAL A 77 45.44 -15.05 -6.80
N SER A 78 46.60 -14.47 -6.44
CA SER A 78 46.71 -13.74 -5.16
C SER A 78 47.05 -12.24 -5.23
N ALA A 79 46.51 -11.48 -6.20
CA ALA A 79 46.60 -10.02 -6.14
C ALA A 79 45.65 -9.42 -5.08
N ALA A 80 44.45 -10.00 -4.87
CA ALA A 80 43.48 -9.50 -3.89
C ALA A 80 43.92 -9.68 -2.42
N LYS A 81 44.70 -10.72 -2.10
CA LYS A 81 45.17 -10.98 -0.72
C LYS A 81 46.27 -10.02 -0.24
N TRP A 82 47.03 -9.41 -1.15
CA TRP A 82 48.11 -8.48 -0.76
C TRP A 82 47.57 -7.07 -0.49
N LEU A 83 46.53 -6.65 -1.21
CA LEU A 83 45.77 -5.43 -0.88
C LEU A 83 44.95 -5.58 0.41
N GLY A 84 44.45 -6.78 0.72
CA GLY A 84 43.70 -7.05 1.95
C GLY A 84 44.49 -6.87 3.26
N TRP A 85 45.83 -6.87 3.22
CA TRP A 85 46.66 -6.49 4.38
C TRP A 85 46.73 -4.98 4.63
N PHE A 86 46.24 -4.16 3.70
CA PHE A 86 46.10 -2.71 3.84
C PHE A 86 44.66 -2.26 4.14
N GLY A 87 43.78 -3.20 4.53
CA GLY A 87 42.37 -2.92 4.85
C GLY A 87 41.46 -3.18 3.65
N GLY A 88 40.87 -4.37 3.57
CA GLY A 88 39.75 -4.62 2.67
C GLY A 88 38.46 -4.12 3.32
N GLN A 89 37.78 -3.15 2.70
CA GLN A 89 36.45 -2.71 3.14
C GLN A 89 35.47 -3.89 3.03
N SER A 90 34.71 -4.16 4.10
CA SER A 90 33.56 -5.06 4.04
C SER A 90 32.44 -4.38 3.25
N THR A 91 31.64 -5.17 2.53
CA THR A 91 30.47 -4.67 1.79
C THR A 91 29.19 -5.20 2.42
N HIS A 92 28.27 -4.32 2.75
CA HIS A 92 26.96 -4.67 3.30
C HIS A 92 25.87 -4.49 2.25
N HIS A 93 25.11 -5.55 2.01
CA HIS A 93 23.99 -5.57 1.07
C HIS A 93 22.66 -5.56 1.82
N TYR A 94 21.91 -4.46 1.68
CA TYR A 94 20.56 -4.30 2.24
C TYR A 94 19.53 -4.54 1.14
N ILE A 95 18.75 -5.61 1.24
CA ILE A 95 17.67 -5.92 0.29
C ILE A 95 16.33 -5.56 0.91
N LEU A 96 15.69 -4.55 0.33
CA LEU A 96 14.34 -4.11 0.64
C LEU A 96 13.40 -4.69 -0.41
N LEU A 97 12.70 -5.76 -0.05
CA LEU A 97 11.80 -6.47 -0.93
C LEU A 97 10.37 -5.97 -0.75
N ASP A 98 9.78 -5.54 -1.85
CA ASP A 98 8.36 -5.32 -1.96
C ASP A 98 7.60 -6.64 -1.88
N ASP A 99 6.65 -6.70 -0.96
CA ASP A 99 5.71 -7.81 -0.79
C ASP A 99 4.27 -7.29 -0.70
N SER A 100 3.98 -6.16 -1.37
CA SER A 100 2.62 -5.67 -1.59
C SER A 100 1.80 -6.70 -2.36
N TYR A 101 0.48 -6.51 -2.40
CA TYR A 101 -0.34 -7.50 -3.09
C TYR A 101 -0.24 -7.41 -4.62
N SER A 102 0.20 -6.28 -5.17
CA SER A 102 0.49 -6.10 -6.60
C SER A 102 1.60 -7.06 -7.08
N MET A 103 2.54 -7.40 -6.19
CA MET A 103 3.59 -8.40 -6.44
C MET A 103 3.04 -9.81 -6.64
N GLY A 104 1.77 -10.05 -6.28
CA GLY A 104 1.02 -11.27 -6.59
C GLY A 104 0.58 -11.38 -8.06
N ASP A 105 0.79 -10.35 -8.88
CA ASP A 105 0.47 -10.35 -10.30
C ASP A 105 1.13 -11.53 -11.04
N THR A 106 0.29 -12.35 -11.66
CA THR A 106 0.68 -13.56 -12.41
C THR A 106 0.89 -13.29 -13.90
N GLU A 107 0.74 -12.03 -14.34
CA GLU A 107 0.79 -11.70 -15.75
C GLU A 107 2.16 -11.96 -16.40
N GLY A 108 2.13 -12.61 -17.57
CA GLY A 108 3.34 -13.07 -18.25
C GLY A 108 3.87 -14.42 -17.75
N GLY A 109 3.03 -15.21 -17.05
CA GLY A 109 3.21 -16.64 -16.78
C GLY A 109 4.02 -17.00 -15.53
N GLU A 110 4.53 -16.00 -14.81
CA GLU A 110 5.26 -16.13 -13.55
C GLU A 110 4.80 -15.01 -12.62
N ILE A 111 4.69 -15.29 -11.32
CA ILE A 111 4.34 -14.30 -10.29
C ILE A 111 5.49 -13.26 -10.19
N ALA A 112 5.17 -11.97 -10.14
CA ALA A 112 6.16 -10.90 -10.01
C ALA A 112 7.05 -11.07 -8.77
N TYR A 113 6.47 -11.51 -7.64
CA TYR A 113 7.19 -11.88 -6.43
C TYR A 113 8.17 -13.03 -6.62
N ASP A 114 7.78 -14.09 -7.34
CA ASP A 114 8.70 -15.21 -7.63
C ASP A 114 9.90 -14.73 -8.48
N ARG A 115 9.66 -13.81 -9.42
CA ARG A 115 10.74 -13.16 -10.19
C ARG A 115 11.66 -12.34 -9.29
N ALA A 116 11.12 -11.65 -8.30
CA ALA A 116 11.90 -10.93 -7.29
C ALA A 116 12.78 -11.89 -6.47
N LEU A 117 12.21 -12.99 -5.97
CA LEU A 117 12.95 -14.01 -5.23
C LEU A 117 14.05 -14.67 -6.09
N GLN A 118 13.78 -14.89 -7.38
CA GLN A 118 14.78 -15.37 -8.35
C GLN A 118 15.90 -14.35 -8.59
N ALA A 119 15.59 -13.06 -8.71
CA ALA A 119 16.57 -11.99 -8.87
C ALA A 119 17.46 -11.86 -7.63
N VAL A 120 16.87 -11.88 -6.43
CA VAL A 120 17.61 -11.91 -5.15
C VAL A 120 18.49 -13.15 -5.07
N SER A 121 17.98 -14.31 -5.50
CA SER A 121 18.77 -15.54 -5.54
C SER A 121 19.98 -15.45 -6.48
N GLY A 122 19.79 -14.85 -7.67
CA GLY A 122 20.87 -14.61 -8.64
C GLY A 122 21.91 -13.63 -8.13
N LEU A 123 21.46 -12.57 -7.46
CA LEU A 123 22.30 -11.57 -6.82
C LEU A 123 23.18 -12.20 -5.73
N LEU A 124 22.59 -12.94 -4.79
CA LEU A 124 23.34 -13.61 -3.71
C LEU A 124 24.40 -14.59 -4.25
N ARG A 125 24.10 -15.34 -5.32
CA ARG A 125 25.08 -16.22 -5.97
C ARG A 125 26.22 -15.44 -6.62
N SER A 126 25.93 -14.29 -7.24
CA SER A 126 26.95 -13.44 -7.85
C SER A 126 27.89 -12.82 -6.80
N ILE A 127 27.33 -12.43 -5.64
CA ILE A 127 28.09 -11.87 -4.51
C ILE A 127 28.96 -12.96 -3.87
N ALA A 128 28.43 -14.17 -3.66
CA ALA A 128 29.17 -15.30 -3.11
C ALA A 128 30.41 -15.69 -3.95
N GLY A 129 30.40 -15.40 -5.26
CA GLY A 129 31.55 -15.60 -6.16
C GLY A 129 32.61 -14.48 -6.12
N THR A 130 32.34 -13.37 -5.44
CA THR A 130 33.23 -12.20 -5.37
C THR A 130 34.16 -12.31 -4.15
N PRO A 131 35.46 -11.98 -4.29
CA PRO A 131 36.37 -11.98 -3.16
C PRO A 131 36.11 -10.78 -2.22
N GLY A 132 35.81 -11.04 -0.95
CA GLY A 132 35.57 -10.01 0.06
C GLY A 132 34.82 -10.55 1.27
N GLN A 133 34.65 -9.73 2.31
CA GLN A 133 33.66 -9.99 3.36
C GLN A 133 32.37 -9.29 2.97
N HIS A 134 31.30 -10.07 2.80
CA HIS A 134 29.99 -9.58 2.40
C HIS A 134 28.95 -9.91 3.46
N TYR A 135 28.18 -8.89 3.86
CA TYR A 135 27.06 -9.02 4.81
C TYR A 135 25.73 -8.79 4.08
N PHE A 136 24.68 -9.40 4.62
CA PHE A 136 23.35 -9.46 4.03
C PHE A 136 22.27 -9.13 5.06
N THR A 137 21.46 -8.12 4.75
CA THR A 137 20.25 -7.78 5.49
C THR A 137 19.06 -7.88 4.54
N PHE A 138 18.02 -8.62 4.94
CA PHE A 138 16.80 -8.86 4.15
C PHE A 138 15.60 -8.35 4.94
N LEU A 139 14.86 -7.41 4.33
CA LEU A 139 13.72 -6.75 4.92
C LEU A 139 12.59 -6.67 3.90
N ARG A 140 11.41 -7.15 4.28
CA ARG A 140 10.18 -6.96 3.50
C ARG A 140 9.48 -5.66 3.89
N TRP A 141 8.84 -5.00 2.93
CA TRP A 141 8.14 -3.73 3.17
C TRP A 141 7.00 -3.90 4.17
N SER A 142 6.30 -5.05 4.13
CA SER A 142 5.24 -5.36 5.09
C SER A 142 5.78 -5.30 6.51
N ARG A 143 6.83 -6.07 6.82
CA ARG A 143 7.44 -6.11 8.17
C ARG A 143 7.95 -4.74 8.63
N ALA A 144 8.56 -3.96 7.73
CA ALA A 144 9.00 -2.62 8.05
C ALA A 144 7.82 -1.69 8.41
N SER A 145 6.73 -1.77 7.65
CA SER A 145 5.50 -1.03 7.92
C SER A 145 4.88 -1.42 9.26
N LEU A 146 4.83 -2.72 9.57
CA LEU A 146 4.28 -3.22 10.85
C LEU A 146 5.05 -2.70 12.06
N VAL A 147 6.38 -2.69 11.97
CA VAL A 147 7.22 -2.17 13.06
C VAL A 147 7.06 -0.66 13.22
N SER A 148 6.95 0.08 12.11
CA SER A 148 6.69 1.53 12.14
C SER A 148 5.32 1.87 12.75
N GLN A 149 4.31 1.01 12.54
CA GLN A 149 2.96 1.19 13.11
C GLN A 149 2.86 0.73 14.57
N SER A 150 3.71 -0.19 15.01
CA SER A 150 3.70 -0.65 16.40
C SER A 150 4.13 0.49 17.34
N SER A 151 3.28 0.86 18.29
CA SER A 151 3.54 1.95 19.25
C SER A 151 4.65 1.64 20.28
N ALA A 152 5.40 0.55 20.08
CA ALA A 152 6.52 0.22 20.94
C ALA A 152 7.66 1.18 20.67
N GLU A 153 7.92 2.10 21.60
CA GLU A 153 9.02 3.10 21.56
C GLU A 153 10.42 2.49 21.34
N ASN A 154 10.56 1.16 21.35
CA ASN A 154 11.77 0.42 21.01
C ASN A 154 11.43 -0.94 20.37
N ALA A 155 10.62 -0.98 19.30
CA ALA A 155 10.46 -2.21 18.55
C ALA A 155 11.85 -2.69 18.05
N PRO A 156 12.35 -3.85 18.50
CA PRO A 156 13.70 -4.27 18.18
C PRO A 156 13.80 -4.51 16.66
N LEU A 157 14.87 -4.03 16.06
CA LEU A 157 15.14 -4.20 14.64
C LEU A 157 15.11 -5.68 14.22
N ASP A 158 15.48 -6.57 15.15
CA ASP A 158 15.39 -8.04 15.04
C ASP A 158 13.96 -8.55 14.75
N ALA A 159 12.93 -7.81 15.17
CA ALA A 159 11.54 -8.13 14.87
C ALA A 159 11.10 -7.61 13.48
N ALA A 160 11.78 -6.60 12.92
CA ALA A 160 11.46 -6.03 11.62
C ALA A 160 12.08 -6.82 10.48
N ALA A 161 13.38 -7.12 10.58
CA ALA A 161 14.11 -7.75 9.50
C ALA A 161 14.00 -9.27 9.56
N ASP A 162 13.74 -9.88 8.40
CA ASP A 162 13.74 -11.33 8.26
C ASP A 162 15.15 -11.91 8.50
N MET A 163 16.20 -11.13 8.16
CA MET A 163 17.62 -11.45 8.38
C MET A 163 18.44 -10.15 8.54
N ILE A 164 19.32 -10.06 9.54
CA ILE A 164 20.17 -8.88 9.79
C ILE A 164 21.64 -9.28 9.77
N ALA A 165 22.46 -8.52 9.03
CA ALA A 165 23.92 -8.60 9.02
C ALA A 165 24.49 -10.04 8.89
N VAL A 166 23.82 -10.89 8.11
CA VAL A 166 24.22 -12.29 7.94
C VAL A 166 25.39 -12.36 6.97
N SER A 167 26.48 -13.02 7.36
CA SER A 167 27.62 -13.23 6.44
C SER A 167 27.21 -14.13 5.27
N ILE A 168 27.54 -13.72 4.04
CA ILE A 168 27.26 -14.50 2.83
C ILE A 168 28.35 -15.58 2.67
N PRO A 169 28.02 -16.87 2.84
CA PRO A 169 28.97 -17.95 2.61
C PRO A 169 29.21 -18.17 1.11
N GLN A 170 30.27 -18.90 0.76
CA GLN A 170 30.54 -19.30 -0.63
C GLN A 170 29.42 -20.15 -1.25
N ASP A 171 28.70 -20.91 -0.43
CA ASP A 171 27.48 -21.62 -0.83
C ASP A 171 26.24 -21.03 -0.11
N PRO A 172 25.49 -20.14 -0.78
CA PRO A 172 24.36 -19.45 -0.17
C PRO A 172 23.07 -20.30 -0.06
N ALA A 173 23.09 -21.60 -0.38
CA ALA A 173 21.88 -22.45 -0.46
C ALA A 173 20.92 -22.30 0.75
N ARG A 174 21.43 -22.36 1.99
CA ARG A 174 20.60 -22.22 3.19
C ARG A 174 19.98 -20.82 3.36
N LEU A 175 20.66 -19.77 2.91
CA LEU A 175 20.11 -18.42 2.91
C LEU A 175 18.99 -18.29 1.87
N LEU A 176 19.19 -18.89 0.70
CA LEU A 176 18.21 -18.92 -0.37
C LEU A 176 16.93 -19.66 0.04
N ASP A 177 17.07 -20.78 0.76
CA ASP A 177 15.91 -21.53 1.26
C ASP A 177 15.05 -20.64 2.18
N ARG A 178 15.65 -19.84 3.06
CA ARG A 178 14.91 -18.92 3.95
C ARG A 178 14.18 -17.81 3.20
N VAL A 179 14.80 -17.25 2.17
CA VAL A 179 14.20 -16.20 1.33
C VAL A 179 13.04 -16.77 0.49
N ARG A 180 13.09 -18.04 0.08
CA ARG A 180 12.08 -18.67 -0.79
C ARG A 180 10.77 -19.04 -0.09
N VAL A 181 10.69 -19.03 1.24
CA VAL A 181 9.47 -19.38 2.00
C VAL A 181 8.60 -18.14 2.32
N THR A 182 8.88 -16.99 1.71
CA THR A 182 8.04 -15.80 1.83
C THR A 182 7.03 -15.72 0.70
N SER A 183 5.97 -14.95 0.88
CA SER A 183 4.91 -14.74 -0.11
C SER A 183 4.48 -13.28 -0.11
N PRO A 184 3.80 -12.80 -1.17
CA PRO A 184 3.12 -11.51 -1.17
C PRO A 184 2.16 -11.39 0.02
N THR A 185 2.00 -10.18 0.50
CA THR A 185 1.05 -9.83 1.55
C THR A 185 -0.10 -9.02 0.97
N PRO A 186 -1.33 -9.18 1.46
CA PRO A 186 -2.53 -8.47 1.00
C PRO A 186 -2.58 -7.01 1.49
N LEU A 187 -1.44 -6.35 1.60
CA LEU A 187 -1.28 -4.98 2.09
C LEU A 187 -0.96 -4.03 0.95
N SER A 188 -1.34 -2.76 1.13
CA SER A 188 -0.80 -1.66 0.34
C SER A 188 0.43 -1.10 1.03
N LEU A 189 1.54 -1.02 0.31
CA LEU A 189 2.85 -0.77 0.89
C LEU A 189 3.60 0.31 0.11
N SER A 190 4.58 0.91 0.79
CA SER A 190 5.50 1.86 0.18
C SER A 190 6.90 1.63 0.74
N PRO A 191 7.96 2.01 0.00
CA PRO A 191 9.34 1.80 0.45
C PRO A 191 9.75 2.66 1.66
N GLY A 192 8.94 3.66 2.03
CA GLY A 192 9.28 4.67 3.04
C GLY A 192 9.68 4.08 4.40
N ALA A 193 8.83 3.23 4.98
CA ALA A 193 9.09 2.61 6.29
C ALA A 193 10.34 1.72 6.27
N ALA A 194 10.58 0.99 5.17
CA ALA A 194 11.76 0.14 5.01
C ALA A 194 13.06 0.96 4.90
N ILE A 195 13.02 2.09 4.18
CA ILE A 195 14.13 3.04 4.05
C ILE A 195 14.46 3.68 5.40
N GLU A 196 13.46 4.13 6.15
CA GLU A 196 13.63 4.76 7.46
C GLU A 196 14.25 3.78 8.46
N LEU A 197 13.82 2.51 8.45
CA LEU A 197 14.30 1.47 9.35
C LEU A 197 15.78 1.10 9.10
N VAL A 198 16.23 1.15 7.85
CA VAL A 198 17.63 0.84 7.48
C VAL A 198 18.56 2.05 7.57
N SER A 199 18.03 3.28 7.57
CA SER A 199 18.83 4.50 7.71
C SER A 199 19.79 4.51 8.90
N PRO A 200 19.39 4.15 10.14
CA PRO A 200 20.34 4.11 11.27
C PRO A 200 21.41 3.01 11.10
N LEU A 201 21.06 1.85 10.54
CA LEU A 201 22.03 0.76 10.29
C LEU A 201 23.17 1.19 9.36
N ILE A 202 22.83 1.94 8.31
CA ILE A 202 23.81 2.45 7.35
C ILE A 202 24.66 3.55 8.01
N ALA A 203 24.09 4.35 8.91
CA ALA A 203 24.82 5.40 9.62
C ALA A 203 25.83 4.82 10.63
N ASP A 204 25.48 3.74 11.32
CA ASP A 204 26.35 3.08 12.30
C ASP A 204 27.50 2.27 11.64
N SER A 205 27.38 1.93 10.36
CA SER A 205 28.35 1.11 9.60
C SER A 205 29.32 1.93 8.74
N SER A 206 29.90 2.99 9.31
CA SER A 206 30.78 3.94 8.58
C SER A 206 32.05 3.34 7.97
N ASP A 207 32.47 2.16 8.42
CA ASP A 207 33.67 1.46 7.95
C ASP A 207 33.38 0.50 6.76
N GLU A 208 32.10 0.32 6.39
CA GLU A 208 31.64 -0.61 5.35
C GLU A 208 31.14 0.12 4.10
N GLN A 209 31.31 -0.50 2.93
CA GLN A 209 30.62 -0.05 1.72
C GLN A 209 29.18 -0.57 1.75
N SER A 210 28.19 0.33 1.80
CA SER A 210 26.77 -0.03 1.83
C SER A 210 26.14 -0.01 0.44
N ILE A 211 25.37 -1.05 0.10
CA ILE A 211 24.55 -1.11 -1.12
C ILE A 211 23.12 -1.45 -0.75
N VAL A 212 22.18 -0.59 -1.13
CA VAL A 212 20.73 -0.78 -0.91
C VAL A 212 20.07 -1.21 -2.22
N TYR A 213 19.37 -2.35 -2.18
CA TYR A 213 18.59 -2.88 -3.28
C TYR A 213 17.10 -2.70 -2.99
N LEU A 214 16.42 -1.91 -3.80
CA LEU A 214 14.96 -1.80 -3.81
C LEU A 214 14.42 -2.78 -4.85
N VAL A 215 13.68 -3.81 -4.43
CA VAL A 215 13.17 -4.86 -5.31
C VAL A 215 11.65 -4.77 -5.38
N THR A 216 11.09 -4.41 -6.53
CA THR A 216 9.66 -4.05 -6.70
C THR A 216 9.25 -4.19 -8.17
N ASP A 217 7.95 -4.25 -8.45
CA ASP A 217 7.36 -4.26 -9.79
C ASP A 217 7.09 -2.86 -10.37
N LEU A 218 7.38 -1.81 -9.59
CA LEU A 218 7.34 -0.40 -9.97
C LEU A 218 5.92 0.15 -10.20
N ARG A 219 4.93 -0.24 -9.39
CA ARG A 219 3.57 0.32 -9.53
C ARG A 219 3.54 1.78 -9.16
N ARG A 220 2.75 2.56 -9.88
CA ARG A 220 2.63 4.01 -9.69
C ARG A 220 2.19 4.39 -8.28
N ASN A 221 1.36 3.58 -7.66
CA ASN A 221 0.77 3.89 -6.36
C ASN A 221 1.73 3.67 -5.17
N GLU A 222 2.74 2.82 -5.31
CA GLU A 222 3.72 2.50 -4.26
C GLU A 222 4.71 3.64 -4.00
N PHE A 223 4.98 4.46 -5.02
CA PHE A 223 5.96 5.55 -4.96
C PHE A 223 5.38 6.87 -4.42
N GLY A 224 4.09 6.90 -4.07
CA GLY A 224 3.44 7.96 -3.30
C GLY A 224 3.76 9.38 -3.79
N ASP A 225 4.09 10.27 -2.85
CA ASP A 225 4.66 11.59 -3.17
C ASP A 225 6.16 11.45 -3.49
N PRO A 226 6.58 11.72 -4.75
CA PRO A 226 7.97 11.60 -5.15
C PRO A 226 8.93 12.49 -4.34
N GLN A 227 8.44 13.60 -3.76
CA GLN A 227 9.27 14.48 -2.94
C GLN A 227 9.68 13.84 -1.62
N THR A 228 8.74 13.19 -0.93
CA THR A 228 9.01 12.48 0.33
C THR A 228 10.01 11.35 0.12
N LEU A 229 9.79 10.52 -0.90
CA LEU A 229 10.71 9.44 -1.24
C LEU A 229 12.11 9.98 -1.58
N ARG A 230 12.18 11.03 -2.40
CA ARG A 230 13.45 11.70 -2.73
C ARG A 230 14.16 12.19 -1.47
N ASN A 231 13.46 12.83 -0.54
CA ASN A 231 14.06 13.35 0.69
C ASN A 231 14.59 12.22 1.58
N ASN A 232 13.84 11.11 1.71
CA ASN A 232 14.26 9.94 2.46
C ASN A 232 15.52 9.29 1.85
N LEU A 233 15.56 9.14 0.53
CA LEU A 233 16.75 8.63 -0.17
C LEU A 233 17.94 9.59 -0.11
N LEU A 234 17.72 10.91 -0.21
CA LEU A 234 18.80 11.90 -0.07
C LEU A 234 19.42 11.86 1.33
N ASN A 235 18.60 11.68 2.37
CA ASN A 235 19.09 11.53 3.73
C ASN A 235 19.98 10.29 3.88
N LEU A 236 19.64 9.17 3.23
CA LEU A 236 20.50 7.98 3.19
C LEU A 236 21.86 8.27 2.51
N THR A 237 21.86 9.01 1.39
CA THR A 237 23.08 9.28 0.60
C THR A 237 24.05 10.28 1.23
N LYS A 238 23.72 10.89 2.38
CA LYS A 238 24.65 11.76 3.11
C LYS A 238 25.88 10.99 3.63
N ASN A 239 25.77 9.68 3.79
CA ASN A 239 26.87 8.81 4.18
C ASN A 239 27.73 8.44 2.96
N SER A 240 29.00 8.83 2.99
CA SER A 240 29.96 8.63 1.91
C SER A 240 30.10 7.14 1.54
N GLY A 241 29.71 6.76 0.31
CA GLY A 241 29.92 5.39 -0.22
C GLY A 241 28.67 4.53 -0.40
N LEU A 242 27.47 5.06 -0.14
CA LEU A 242 26.20 4.37 -0.39
C LEU A 242 25.87 4.28 -1.89
N GLU A 243 25.58 3.07 -2.38
CA GLU A 243 25.03 2.82 -3.71
C GLU A 243 23.56 2.34 -3.60
N ILE A 244 22.66 2.93 -4.39
CA ILE A 244 21.26 2.52 -4.45
C ILE A 244 20.98 1.85 -5.80
N GLN A 245 20.47 0.62 -5.76
CA GLN A 245 20.07 -0.15 -6.93
C GLN A 245 18.57 -0.45 -6.90
N LEU A 246 17.86 -0.11 -7.96
CA LEU A 246 16.47 -0.46 -8.17
C LEU A 246 16.39 -1.69 -9.07
N ILE A 247 15.76 -2.75 -8.60
CA ILE A 247 15.57 -4.01 -9.32
C ILE A 247 14.11 -4.08 -9.78
N ASP A 248 13.91 -3.96 -11.09
CA ASP A 248 12.59 -4.07 -11.73
C ASP A 248 12.19 -5.53 -11.91
N CYS A 249 11.18 -5.95 -11.16
CA CYS A 249 10.58 -7.29 -11.18
C CYS A 249 9.25 -7.33 -11.93
N GLY A 250 8.75 -6.19 -12.39
CA GLY A 250 7.46 -6.05 -13.04
C GLY A 250 7.49 -6.55 -14.48
N LYS A 251 6.29 -6.75 -15.03
CA LYS A 251 6.03 -6.87 -16.46
C LYS A 251 4.88 -5.93 -16.78
N ASP A 252 4.78 -5.52 -18.03
CA ASP A 252 3.64 -4.71 -18.45
C ASP A 252 2.37 -5.56 -18.37
N SER A 253 1.39 -5.04 -17.65
CA SER A 253 0.11 -5.71 -17.41
C SER A 253 -0.92 -5.30 -18.45
N SER A 254 -1.79 -6.24 -18.86
CA SER A 254 -2.97 -6.00 -19.69
C SER A 254 -4.10 -5.32 -18.90
N GLY A 255 -4.02 -5.34 -17.57
CA GLY A 255 -4.89 -4.64 -16.64
C GLY A 255 -5.52 -5.55 -15.57
N ASN A 256 -6.24 -4.92 -14.65
CA ASN A 256 -6.92 -5.58 -13.54
C ASN A 256 -8.38 -5.13 -13.43
N LEU A 257 -9.23 -5.96 -12.82
CA LEU A 257 -10.54 -5.56 -12.34
C LEU A 257 -10.53 -5.46 -10.83
N THR A 258 -10.98 -4.32 -10.29
CA THR A 258 -11.00 -4.12 -8.85
C THR A 258 -12.41 -3.86 -8.36
N LEU A 259 -12.83 -4.59 -7.32
CA LEU A 259 -13.94 -4.14 -6.49
C LEU A 259 -13.44 -2.94 -5.69
N ALA A 260 -14.00 -1.75 -5.94
CA ALA A 260 -13.60 -0.54 -5.26
C ALA A 260 -14.29 -0.40 -3.89
N SER A 261 -15.58 -0.70 -3.83
CA SER A 261 -16.36 -0.67 -2.58
C SER A 261 -17.55 -1.62 -2.63
N VAL A 262 -18.00 -2.06 -1.45
CA VAL A 262 -19.26 -2.79 -1.21
C VAL A 262 -19.85 -2.21 0.06
N GLU A 263 -20.93 -1.44 -0.08
CA GLU A 263 -21.51 -0.66 1.01
C GLU A 263 -23.03 -0.73 0.96
N PRO A 264 -23.71 -0.90 2.11
CA PRO A 264 -25.15 -0.77 2.19
C PRO A 264 -25.55 0.69 1.97
N GLU A 265 -26.70 0.91 1.34
CA GLU A 265 -27.28 2.25 1.23
C GLU A 265 -27.63 2.79 2.62
N LYS A 266 -27.63 4.13 2.72
CA LYS A 266 -28.02 4.88 3.93
C LYS A 266 -29.53 4.83 4.14
N GLU A 267 -30.00 3.65 4.54
CA GLU A 267 -31.41 3.31 4.73
C GLU A 267 -31.61 2.58 6.07
N ILE A 268 -32.83 2.12 6.33
CA ILE A 268 -33.22 1.43 7.56
C ILE A 268 -32.63 0.02 7.57
N TRP A 269 -31.83 -0.31 8.58
CA TRP A 269 -31.27 -1.66 8.74
C TRP A 269 -32.05 -2.43 9.81
N ALA A 270 -33.09 -3.14 9.38
CA ALA A 270 -33.99 -3.86 10.28
C ALA A 270 -34.38 -5.25 9.74
N ALA A 271 -34.63 -6.18 10.66
CA ALA A 271 -34.98 -7.55 10.33
C ALA A 271 -36.26 -7.63 9.50
N GLY A 272 -36.17 -8.29 8.34
CA GLY A 272 -37.26 -8.46 7.37
C GLY A 272 -37.50 -7.25 6.46
N VAL A 273 -36.70 -6.18 6.58
CA VAL A 273 -36.76 -5.02 5.67
C VAL A 273 -35.76 -5.21 4.54
N PRO A 274 -36.15 -5.00 3.26
CA PRO A 274 -35.21 -5.00 2.16
C PRO A 274 -34.19 -3.87 2.28
N LEU A 275 -32.92 -4.23 2.11
CA LEU A 275 -31.78 -3.33 2.11
C LEU A 275 -31.10 -3.36 0.74
N MET A 276 -30.81 -2.18 0.20
CA MET A 276 -29.98 -2.06 -0.99
C MET A 276 -28.51 -2.06 -0.61
N VAL A 277 -27.72 -2.89 -1.28
CA VAL A 277 -26.25 -2.92 -1.16
C VAL A 277 -25.67 -2.51 -2.49
N ARG A 278 -24.90 -1.44 -2.47
CA ARG A 278 -24.20 -0.86 -3.60
C ARG A 278 -22.78 -1.42 -3.66
N PHE A 279 -22.30 -1.72 -4.87
CA PHE A 279 -20.90 -2.04 -5.10
C PHE A 279 -20.38 -1.33 -6.35
N GLN A 280 -19.07 -1.09 -6.36
CA GLN A 280 -18.39 -0.42 -7.45
C GLN A 280 -17.30 -1.33 -8.02
N VAL A 281 -17.30 -1.47 -9.35
CA VAL A 281 -16.28 -2.21 -10.09
C VAL A 281 -15.50 -1.21 -10.94
N ARG A 282 -14.18 -1.25 -10.86
CA ARG A 282 -13.28 -0.38 -11.64
C ARG A 282 -12.47 -1.22 -12.63
N ASN A 283 -12.41 -0.75 -13.87
CA ASN A 283 -11.58 -1.36 -14.91
C ASN A 283 -10.24 -0.62 -15.02
N HIS A 284 -9.14 -1.29 -14.64
CA HIS A 284 -7.78 -0.77 -14.77
C HIS A 284 -7.09 -1.20 -16.08
N SER A 285 -7.76 -1.99 -16.92
CA SER A 285 -7.24 -2.41 -18.22
C SER A 285 -7.35 -1.32 -19.29
N ALA A 286 -6.50 -1.45 -20.31
CA ALA A 286 -6.58 -0.63 -21.52
C ALA A 286 -7.71 -1.09 -22.47
N GLN A 287 -8.43 -2.16 -22.13
CA GLN A 287 -9.46 -2.77 -22.97
C GLN A 287 -10.86 -2.52 -22.41
N VAL A 288 -11.83 -2.50 -23.32
CA VAL A 288 -13.24 -2.52 -22.94
C VAL A 288 -13.61 -3.95 -22.56
N LEU A 289 -14.03 -4.15 -21.31
CA LEU A 289 -14.50 -5.45 -20.84
C LEU A 289 -16.02 -5.55 -21.03
N ARG A 290 -16.52 -6.74 -21.37
CA ARG A 290 -17.93 -6.98 -21.69
C ARG A 290 -18.49 -8.20 -21.00
N ASN A 291 -19.78 -8.17 -20.68
CA ASN A 291 -20.53 -9.26 -20.07
C ASN A 291 -19.88 -9.80 -18.79
N LEU A 292 -19.39 -8.90 -17.94
CA LEU A 292 -18.77 -9.25 -16.67
C LEU A 292 -19.84 -9.75 -15.71
N VAL A 293 -19.70 -10.99 -15.24
CA VAL A 293 -20.64 -11.61 -14.29
C VAL A 293 -20.11 -11.45 -12.87
N VAL A 294 -20.82 -10.68 -12.06
CA VAL A 294 -20.52 -10.48 -10.64
C VAL A 294 -21.38 -11.42 -9.82
N LYS A 295 -20.76 -12.22 -8.95
CA LYS A 295 -21.44 -13.14 -8.03
C LYS A 295 -21.65 -12.46 -6.69
N LEU A 296 -22.80 -12.71 -6.06
CA LEU A 296 -23.17 -12.09 -4.78
C LEU A 296 -23.72 -13.16 -3.84
N LYS A 297 -23.34 -13.09 -2.56
CA LYS A 297 -23.84 -13.97 -1.51
C LYS A 297 -24.32 -13.15 -0.32
N ALA A 298 -25.43 -13.56 0.28
CA ALA A 298 -25.86 -13.09 1.59
C ALA A 298 -25.63 -14.21 2.62
N ILE A 299 -24.88 -13.92 3.68
CA ILE A 299 -24.52 -14.89 4.72
C ILE A 299 -25.23 -14.48 6.00
N THR A 300 -26.13 -15.34 6.47
CA THR A 300 -26.97 -15.07 7.64
C THR A 300 -26.43 -15.79 8.86
N TYR A 301 -26.28 -15.04 9.96
CA TYR A 301 -25.83 -15.55 11.25
C TYR A 301 -26.98 -15.40 12.24
N ALA A 302 -27.78 -16.45 12.40
CA ALA A 302 -28.90 -16.43 13.33
C ALA A 302 -28.43 -16.82 14.74
N ASP A 303 -28.59 -15.89 15.68
CA ASP A 303 -28.24 -16.02 17.10
C ASP A 303 -28.65 -17.36 17.71
N GLY A 304 -27.69 -18.10 18.27
CA GLY A 304 -27.91 -19.37 18.97
C GLY A 304 -28.30 -20.57 18.08
N SER A 305 -28.40 -20.39 16.76
CA SER A 305 -28.67 -21.49 15.81
C SER A 305 -27.45 -21.90 14.98
N VAL A 306 -26.47 -21.01 14.89
CA VAL A 306 -25.21 -21.25 14.19
C VAL A 306 -24.10 -21.51 15.20
N SER A 307 -23.20 -22.43 14.86
CA SER A 307 -22.00 -22.72 15.63
C SER A 307 -20.76 -22.47 14.77
N PRO A 308 -19.59 -22.19 15.37
CA PRO A 308 -18.33 -22.04 14.65
C PRO A 308 -18.03 -23.28 13.77
N GLN A 309 -17.82 -23.08 12.47
CA GLN A 309 -17.42 -24.11 11.51
C GLN A 309 -16.00 -23.80 11.00
N ILE A 310 -15.13 -24.79 10.80
CA ILE A 310 -13.76 -24.54 10.26
C ILE A 310 -13.51 -25.20 8.90
N ASP A 311 -14.39 -26.11 8.52
CA ASP A 311 -14.40 -26.89 7.28
C ASP A 311 -15.20 -26.23 6.14
N ARG A 312 -15.88 -25.12 6.43
CA ARG A 312 -16.62 -24.29 5.48
C ARG A 312 -16.00 -22.91 5.35
N ASP A 313 -16.28 -22.23 4.23
CA ASP A 313 -15.88 -20.84 4.01
C ASP A 313 -16.44 -19.89 5.09
N TYR A 314 -17.68 -20.14 5.51
CA TYR A 314 -18.41 -19.35 6.51
C TYR A 314 -19.16 -20.27 7.48
N SER A 315 -19.34 -19.81 8.72
CA SER A 315 -20.14 -20.54 9.70
C SER A 315 -21.63 -20.30 9.49
N GLY A 316 -22.00 -19.10 9.01
CA GLY A 316 -23.38 -18.72 8.71
C GLY A 316 -23.98 -19.40 7.48
N ASP A 317 -25.29 -19.29 7.34
CA ASP A 317 -26.04 -19.87 6.22
C ASP A 317 -25.88 -19.00 4.97
N ILE A 318 -25.44 -19.61 3.87
CA ILE A 318 -25.15 -18.94 2.60
C ILE A 318 -26.39 -18.96 1.71
N LEU A 319 -26.83 -17.78 1.29
CA LEU A 319 -27.81 -17.58 0.22
C LEU A 319 -27.11 -16.98 -0.99
N GLU A 320 -27.01 -17.75 -2.07
CA GLU A 320 -26.55 -17.26 -3.37
C GLU A 320 -27.60 -16.32 -3.96
N LEU A 321 -27.22 -15.08 -4.24
CA LEU A 321 -28.09 -14.07 -4.83
C LEU A 321 -28.00 -14.13 -6.36
N PRO A 322 -29.01 -13.60 -7.10
CA PRO A 322 -28.93 -13.50 -8.55
C PRO A 322 -27.67 -12.75 -8.98
N PRO A 323 -26.85 -13.31 -9.89
CA PRO A 323 -25.65 -12.64 -10.35
C PRO A 323 -26.00 -11.39 -11.17
N ILE A 324 -25.16 -10.36 -11.06
CA ILE A 324 -25.33 -9.11 -11.82
C ILE A 324 -24.39 -9.11 -13.01
N VAL A 325 -24.94 -8.90 -14.20
CA VAL A 325 -24.16 -8.78 -15.43
C VAL A 325 -23.91 -7.31 -15.74
N ILE A 326 -22.63 -6.93 -15.84
CA ILE A 326 -22.21 -5.63 -16.35
C ILE A 326 -21.90 -5.80 -17.84
N GLU A 327 -22.77 -5.25 -18.68
CA GLU A 327 -22.70 -5.41 -20.14
C GLU A 327 -21.37 -4.91 -20.72
N GLN A 328 -20.91 -3.75 -20.26
CA GLN A 328 -19.68 -3.13 -20.70
C GLN A 328 -19.10 -2.23 -19.62
N ILE A 329 -17.76 -2.21 -19.52
CA ILE A 329 -17.00 -1.23 -18.74
C ILE A 329 -15.79 -0.77 -19.56
N ALA A 330 -15.69 0.54 -19.79
CA ALA A 330 -14.61 1.16 -20.55
C ALA A 330 -13.30 1.22 -19.73
N PRO A 331 -12.14 1.38 -20.37
CA PRO A 331 -10.87 1.62 -19.69
C PRO A 331 -10.95 2.79 -18.69
N GLY A 332 -10.56 2.56 -17.44
CA GLY A 332 -10.57 3.56 -16.37
C GLY A 332 -11.96 3.92 -15.83
N GLU A 333 -13.03 3.34 -16.37
CA GLU A 333 -14.40 3.56 -15.90
C GLU A 333 -14.65 2.83 -14.57
N THR A 334 -15.44 3.46 -13.71
CA THR A 334 -16.01 2.82 -12.51
C THR A 334 -17.51 2.68 -12.71
N VAL A 335 -18.01 1.45 -12.65
CA VAL A 335 -19.42 1.12 -12.78
C VAL A 335 -20.02 0.82 -11.41
N THR A 336 -21.08 1.52 -11.06
CA THR A 336 -21.86 1.28 -9.84
C THR A 336 -23.05 0.38 -10.15
N ARG A 337 -23.25 -0.63 -9.32
CA ARG A 337 -24.45 -1.49 -9.33
C ARG A 337 -24.98 -1.65 -7.91
N GLN A 338 -26.22 -2.08 -7.81
CA GLN A 338 -26.88 -2.33 -6.53
C GLN A 338 -27.64 -3.64 -6.59
N THR A 339 -27.71 -4.31 -5.45
CA THR A 339 -28.53 -5.51 -5.24
C THR A 339 -29.41 -5.31 -4.02
N GLN A 340 -30.56 -5.98 -4.00
CA GLN A 340 -31.42 -6.02 -2.83
C GLN A 340 -31.11 -7.28 -2.01
N VAL A 341 -30.96 -7.12 -0.70
CA VAL A 341 -30.81 -8.20 0.27
C VAL A 341 -31.87 -8.08 1.37
N VAL A 342 -32.30 -9.21 1.93
CA VAL A 342 -33.26 -9.25 3.04
C VAL A 342 -32.73 -10.22 4.08
N PHE A 343 -32.50 -9.74 5.29
CA PHE A 343 -32.16 -10.59 6.43
C PHE A 343 -33.37 -10.70 7.35
N GLY A 344 -33.87 -11.92 7.55
CA GLY A 344 -35.12 -12.15 8.30
C GLY A 344 -34.97 -12.11 9.83
N VAL A 345 -33.73 -12.15 10.31
CA VAL A 345 -33.38 -12.19 11.75
C VAL A 345 -32.48 -10.99 12.08
N PRO A 346 -32.46 -10.55 13.35
CA PRO A 346 -31.49 -9.56 13.80
C PRO A 346 -30.10 -10.21 14.01
N GLY A 347 -29.06 -9.38 13.96
CA GLY A 347 -27.67 -9.76 14.16
C GLY A 347 -26.75 -9.21 13.07
N ARG A 348 -25.46 -9.52 13.20
CA ARG A 348 -24.44 -9.12 12.20
C ARG A 348 -24.41 -10.11 11.06
N HIS A 349 -24.82 -9.67 9.88
CA HIS A 349 -24.84 -10.49 8.66
C HIS A 349 -23.86 -9.97 7.63
N VAL A 350 -23.60 -10.73 6.57
CA VAL A 350 -22.55 -10.40 5.62
C VAL A 350 -23.06 -10.46 4.20
N VAL A 351 -22.61 -9.51 3.38
CA VAL A 351 -22.74 -9.57 1.93
C VAL A 351 -21.35 -9.70 1.33
N GLU A 352 -21.15 -10.76 0.54
CA GLU A 352 -19.95 -10.99 -0.27
C GLU A 352 -20.25 -10.60 -1.72
N VAL A 353 -19.34 -9.86 -2.34
CA VAL A 353 -19.33 -9.61 -3.79
C VAL A 353 -18.04 -10.18 -4.35
N ALA A 354 -18.15 -10.95 -5.43
CA ALA A 354 -17.02 -11.60 -6.08
C ALA A 354 -17.00 -11.36 -7.60
N LEU A 355 -15.85 -10.96 -8.11
CA LEU A 355 -15.52 -10.87 -9.53
C LEU A 355 -15.00 -12.21 -10.06
N PRO A 356 -14.98 -12.41 -11.38
CA PRO A 356 -14.23 -13.50 -12.00
C PRO A 356 -12.73 -13.36 -11.74
N ASP A 357 -12.02 -14.49 -11.72
CA ASP A 357 -10.57 -14.52 -11.52
C ASP A 357 -9.82 -13.82 -12.68
N ASP A 358 -8.79 -13.06 -12.32
CA ASP A 358 -7.87 -12.36 -13.23
C ASP A 358 -6.41 -12.54 -12.75
N SER A 359 -5.49 -11.65 -13.16
CA SER A 359 -4.07 -11.83 -12.81
C SER A 359 -3.77 -11.55 -11.33
N VAL A 360 -4.66 -10.85 -10.62
CA VAL A 360 -4.54 -10.48 -9.20
C VAL A 360 -5.80 -10.89 -8.44
N ASN A 361 -5.85 -12.14 -7.97
CA ASN A 361 -7.05 -12.65 -7.30
C ASN A 361 -7.38 -12.04 -5.94
N THR A 362 -6.44 -11.29 -5.35
CA THR A 362 -6.56 -10.79 -3.97
C THR A 362 -7.67 -9.74 -3.81
N ASP A 363 -7.97 -8.95 -4.84
CA ASP A 363 -8.99 -7.87 -4.80
C ASP A 363 -10.30 -8.25 -5.51
N ASN A 364 -10.42 -9.48 -5.98
CA ASN A 364 -11.62 -10.00 -6.65
C ASN A 364 -12.78 -10.28 -5.69
N LYS A 365 -12.57 -10.25 -4.38
CA LYS A 365 -13.63 -10.43 -3.38
C LYS A 365 -13.64 -9.29 -2.38
N ARG A 366 -14.85 -8.86 -2.01
CA ARG A 366 -15.07 -7.94 -0.88
C ARG A 366 -16.26 -8.36 -0.05
N TRP A 367 -16.16 -8.07 1.25
CA TRP A 367 -17.18 -8.36 2.24
C TRP A 367 -17.67 -7.08 2.88
N CYS A 368 -18.94 -7.08 3.26
CA CYS A 368 -19.58 -6.02 4.00
C CYS A 368 -20.40 -6.65 5.12
N VAL A 369 -20.07 -6.33 6.37
CA VAL A 369 -20.85 -6.69 7.56
C VAL A 369 -21.95 -5.65 7.77
N ILE A 370 -23.16 -6.12 8.04
CA ILE A 370 -24.35 -5.29 8.24
C ILE A 370 -24.98 -5.71 9.56
N ASP A 371 -25.03 -4.79 10.52
CA ASP A 371 -25.67 -5.03 11.82
C ASP A 371 -27.17 -4.74 11.74
N ILE A 372 -27.96 -5.81 11.62
CA ILE A 372 -29.40 -5.74 11.47
C ILE A 372 -30.06 -5.73 12.85
N LYS A 373 -30.75 -4.64 13.19
CA LYS A 373 -31.54 -4.55 14.42
C LYS A 373 -32.90 -5.23 14.25
N PRO A 374 -33.58 -5.66 15.34
CA PRO A 374 -34.97 -6.11 15.26
C PRO A 374 -35.89 -5.03 14.68
N ALA A 375 -35.70 -3.79 15.14
CA ALA A 375 -36.29 -2.57 14.61
C ALA A 375 -35.42 -1.37 15.01
N GLN A 376 -35.56 -0.26 14.29
CA GLN A 376 -34.91 1.02 14.57
C GLN A 376 -35.86 1.88 15.40
N SER A 377 -35.47 2.21 16.64
CA SER A 377 -36.29 3.00 17.55
C SER A 377 -36.19 4.49 17.24
N VAL A 378 -37.35 5.16 17.16
CA VAL A 378 -37.48 6.59 16.89
C VAL A 378 -38.25 7.24 18.04
N LEU A 379 -37.62 8.20 18.72
CA LEU A 379 -38.27 9.00 19.74
C LEU A 379 -38.99 10.16 19.07
N VAL A 380 -40.28 10.34 19.32
CA VAL A 380 -41.07 11.46 18.80
C VAL A 380 -41.51 12.35 19.95
N VAL A 381 -41.16 13.64 19.86
CA VAL A 381 -41.58 14.67 20.81
C VAL A 381 -42.44 15.67 20.08
N ASP A 382 -43.74 15.67 20.39
CA ASP A 382 -44.70 16.62 19.82
C ASP A 382 -44.85 17.84 20.73
N GLY A 383 -44.83 19.02 20.12
CA GLY A 383 -45.12 20.28 20.81
C GLY A 383 -46.60 20.47 21.11
N GLU A 384 -47.47 19.73 20.41
CA GLU A 384 -48.91 19.72 20.65
C GLU A 384 -49.30 18.70 21.73
N LEU A 385 -50.15 19.13 22.66
CA LEU A 385 -50.63 18.27 23.76
C LEU A 385 -51.49 17.09 23.27
N ASP A 386 -52.11 17.22 22.11
CA ASP A 386 -52.97 16.20 21.51
C ASP A 386 -52.22 15.25 20.55
N GLN A 387 -50.90 15.42 20.39
CA GLN A 387 -50.03 14.61 19.53
C GLN A 387 -50.47 14.55 18.05
N SER A 388 -51.16 15.60 17.58
CA SER A 388 -51.67 15.68 16.21
C SER A 388 -50.59 15.58 15.14
N ASN A 389 -49.36 16.05 15.39
CA ASN A 389 -48.27 15.96 14.41
C ASN A 389 -47.67 14.55 14.39
N ALA A 390 -47.51 13.94 15.57
CA ALA A 390 -47.00 12.57 15.72
C ALA A 390 -47.86 11.55 14.95
N PHE A 391 -49.18 11.75 14.91
CA PHE A 391 -50.10 10.90 14.15
C PHE A 391 -49.71 10.71 12.67
N TYR A 392 -49.17 11.75 12.01
CA TYR A 392 -48.70 11.63 10.61
C TYR A 392 -47.48 10.71 10.50
N PHE A 393 -46.55 10.78 11.45
CA PHE A 393 -45.38 9.92 11.50
C PHE A 393 -45.75 8.47 11.83
N GLU A 394 -46.66 8.26 12.77
CA GLU A 394 -47.19 6.94 13.11
C GLU A 394 -47.86 6.25 11.91
N THR A 395 -48.68 7.00 11.16
CA THR A 395 -49.36 6.47 9.98
C THR A 395 -48.39 6.02 8.89
N VAL A 396 -47.27 6.73 8.72
CA VAL A 396 -46.24 6.38 7.73
C VAL A 396 -45.44 5.15 8.17
N THR A 397 -45.13 5.06 9.45
CA THR A 397 -44.21 4.04 9.99
C THR A 397 -44.92 2.76 10.37
N ASN A 398 -46.23 2.80 10.59
CA ASN A 398 -47.08 1.64 10.86
C ASN A 398 -48.36 1.63 9.99
N PRO A 399 -48.23 1.48 8.66
CA PRO A 399 -49.37 1.61 7.74
C PRO A 399 -50.34 0.41 7.76
N ASP A 400 -49.85 -0.83 7.97
CA ASP A 400 -50.65 -2.05 8.12
C ASP A 400 -49.80 -3.17 8.77
N ALA A 401 -50.41 -4.12 9.49
CA ALA A 401 -49.74 -5.22 10.19
C ALA A 401 -48.94 -6.16 9.28
N ARG A 402 -49.18 -6.12 7.96
CA ARG A 402 -48.49 -6.94 6.96
C ARG A 402 -47.23 -6.29 6.39
N LEU A 403 -47.05 -4.99 6.56
CA LEU A 403 -45.92 -4.23 6.04
C LEU A 403 -44.98 -3.87 7.19
N ARG A 404 -43.74 -4.34 7.12
CA ARG A 404 -42.70 -3.99 8.09
C ARG A 404 -41.84 -2.88 7.52
N THR A 405 -41.94 -1.70 8.11
CA THR A 405 -41.06 -0.55 7.82
C THR A 405 -39.72 -0.67 8.54
N GLY A 406 -39.64 -1.51 9.58
CA GLY A 406 -38.47 -1.65 10.44
C GLY A 406 -38.29 -0.53 11.45
N LEU A 407 -39.29 0.35 11.61
CA LEU A 407 -39.29 1.46 12.55
C LEU A 407 -40.26 1.18 13.69
N VAL A 408 -39.89 1.59 14.90
CA VAL A 408 -40.78 1.61 16.07
C VAL A 408 -40.73 3.02 16.67
N LEU A 409 -41.91 3.63 16.79
CA LEU A 409 -42.03 4.97 17.34
C LEU A 409 -42.39 4.90 18.81
N GLU A 410 -41.75 5.74 19.59
CA GLU A 410 -42.07 5.98 21.00
C GLU A 410 -42.34 7.47 21.18
N ASN A 411 -43.58 7.81 21.53
CA ASN A 411 -43.95 9.19 21.79
C ASN A 411 -43.57 9.57 23.22
N ALA A 412 -43.01 10.76 23.39
CA ALA A 412 -42.67 11.32 24.69
C ALA A 412 -42.94 12.82 24.72
N ASP A 413 -43.24 13.34 25.91
CA ASP A 413 -43.38 14.79 26.10
C ASP A 413 -42.01 15.46 26.16
N ALA A 414 -41.95 16.77 25.92
CA ALA A 414 -40.71 17.55 26.04
C ALA A 414 -40.04 17.44 27.43
N VAL A 415 -40.81 17.14 28.48
CA VAL A 415 -40.32 16.89 29.84
C VAL A 415 -39.40 15.67 29.90
N PHE A 416 -39.67 14.63 29.09
CA PHE A 416 -38.83 13.44 29.03
C PHE A 416 -37.39 13.78 28.63
N LEU A 417 -37.19 14.69 27.67
CA LEU A 417 -35.85 15.10 27.21
C LEU A 417 -35.02 15.74 28.32
N ARG A 418 -35.67 16.43 29.27
CA ARG A 418 -35.00 17.00 30.44
C ARG A 418 -34.50 15.92 31.39
N ASP A 419 -35.35 14.94 31.68
CA ASP A 419 -35.11 13.95 32.72
C ASP A 419 -34.31 12.74 32.20
N ALA A 420 -34.35 12.46 30.89
CA ALA A 420 -33.66 11.36 30.25
C ALA A 420 -32.13 11.46 30.39
N SER A 421 -31.49 10.36 30.75
CA SER A 421 -30.04 10.20 30.74
C SER A 421 -29.48 10.05 29.31
N ALA A 422 -28.19 10.31 29.12
CA ALA A 422 -27.52 10.08 27.84
C ALA A 422 -27.66 8.62 27.36
N ARG A 423 -27.64 7.65 28.29
CA ARG A 423 -27.85 6.21 27.99
C ARG A 423 -29.26 5.90 27.52
N GLU A 424 -30.28 6.61 28.02
CA GLU A 424 -31.66 6.44 27.55
C GLU A 424 -31.85 7.03 26.17
N LEU A 425 -31.33 8.24 25.91
CA LEU A 425 -31.35 8.83 24.57
C LEU A 425 -30.56 8.00 23.57
N ALA A 426 -29.46 7.38 24.00
CA ALA A 426 -28.63 6.54 23.16
C ALA A 426 -29.34 5.29 22.60
N LYS A 427 -30.48 4.88 23.17
CA LYS A 427 -31.31 3.77 22.66
C LYS A 427 -32.00 4.11 21.34
N TYR A 428 -32.30 5.38 21.12
CA TYR A 428 -32.99 5.84 19.92
C TYR A 428 -32.00 6.14 18.80
N ASN A 429 -32.32 5.66 17.60
CA ASN A 429 -31.54 5.92 16.41
C ASN A 429 -31.81 7.31 15.84
N VAL A 430 -33.05 7.80 16.00
CA VAL A 430 -33.47 9.13 15.57
C VAL A 430 -34.36 9.76 16.64
N ILE A 431 -34.19 11.06 16.88
CA ILE A 431 -35.09 11.88 17.70
C ILE A 431 -35.81 12.87 16.78
N VAL A 432 -37.14 12.90 16.83
CA VAL A 432 -37.99 13.77 16.02
C VAL A 432 -38.63 14.80 16.94
N LEU A 433 -38.42 16.08 16.63
CA LEU A 433 -39.01 17.23 17.32
C LEU A 433 -40.07 17.85 16.42
N LEU A 434 -41.34 17.69 16.78
CA LEU A 434 -42.47 18.15 15.98
C LEU A 434 -43.05 19.44 16.55
N ASP A 435 -42.76 20.58 15.92
CA ASP A 435 -43.31 21.90 16.28
C ASP A 435 -43.18 22.25 17.77
N VAL A 436 -42.02 21.94 18.37
CA VAL A 436 -41.78 22.11 19.81
C VAL A 436 -41.56 23.60 20.14
N PRO A 437 -42.41 24.24 20.97
CA PRO A 437 -42.35 25.69 21.19
C PRO A 437 -41.17 26.13 22.05
N ARG A 438 -40.75 25.27 22.99
CA ARG A 438 -39.67 25.56 23.94
C ARG A 438 -39.04 24.27 24.46
N LEU A 439 -37.73 24.30 24.66
CA LEU A 439 -36.97 23.28 25.37
C LEU A 439 -36.17 23.94 26.50
N GLU A 440 -35.95 23.19 27.58
CA GLU A 440 -35.05 23.63 28.65
C GLU A 440 -33.58 23.55 28.19
N PRO A 441 -32.68 24.44 28.67
CA PRO A 441 -31.27 24.45 28.25
C PRO A 441 -30.54 23.12 28.46
N THR A 442 -30.90 22.38 29.52
CA THR A 442 -30.34 21.05 29.82
C THR A 442 -30.73 20.01 28.77
N ALA A 443 -31.98 20.04 28.30
CA ALA A 443 -32.45 19.17 27.23
C ALA A 443 -31.76 19.49 25.90
N ILE A 444 -31.56 20.78 25.58
CA ILE A 444 -30.84 21.22 24.39
C ILE A 444 -29.40 20.68 24.42
N ALA A 445 -28.69 20.85 25.53
CA ALA A 445 -27.32 20.34 25.67
C ALA A 445 -27.23 18.81 25.46
N LYS A 446 -28.19 18.05 25.99
CA LYS A 446 -28.26 16.59 25.78
C LYS A 446 -28.55 16.20 24.33
N LEU A 447 -29.42 16.94 23.64
CA LEU A 447 -29.69 16.73 22.22
C LEU A 447 -28.47 17.06 21.37
N GLU A 448 -27.76 18.15 21.69
CA GLU A 448 -26.51 18.49 21.02
C GLU A 448 -25.44 17.40 21.22
N GLU A 449 -25.29 16.87 22.44
CA GLU A 449 -24.38 15.76 22.74
C GLU A 449 -24.78 14.48 22.00
N TYR A 450 -26.07 14.13 22.04
CA TYR A 450 -26.63 12.99 21.30
C TYR A 450 -26.33 13.08 19.80
N CYS A 451 -26.56 14.25 19.19
CA CYS A 451 -26.29 14.45 17.77
C CYS A 451 -24.79 14.37 17.47
N ARG A 452 -23.95 15.01 18.29
CA ARG A 452 -22.49 14.97 18.10
C ARG A 452 -21.94 13.53 18.17
N ALA A 453 -22.55 12.66 18.96
CA ALA A 453 -22.21 11.24 19.07
C ALA A 453 -22.79 10.34 17.94
N GLY A 454 -23.27 10.92 16.82
CA GLY A 454 -23.80 10.19 15.67
C GLY A 454 -25.33 10.15 15.59
N GLY A 455 -26.04 10.67 16.59
CA GLY A 455 -27.50 10.71 16.63
C GLY A 455 -28.13 11.52 15.50
N GLY A 456 -29.22 11.01 14.94
CA GLY A 456 -30.01 11.74 13.95
C GLY A 456 -31.12 12.55 14.61
N ILE A 457 -31.28 13.83 14.22
CA ILE A 457 -32.40 14.65 14.68
C ILE A 457 -33.24 15.11 13.49
N PHE A 458 -34.56 15.00 13.59
CA PHE A 458 -35.48 15.61 12.63
C PHE A 458 -36.27 16.70 13.35
N ILE A 459 -36.17 17.95 12.90
CA ILE A 459 -36.94 19.08 13.41
C ILE A 459 -37.99 19.51 12.38
N THR A 460 -39.25 19.55 12.76
CA THR A 460 -40.30 20.22 11.98
C THR A 460 -40.76 21.49 12.68
N THR A 461 -41.14 22.48 11.88
CA THR A 461 -41.69 23.75 12.39
C THR A 461 -43.20 23.77 12.22
N GLY A 462 -43.89 24.81 12.69
CA GLY A 462 -45.35 24.89 12.66
C GLY A 462 -45.90 26.06 13.47
N PRO A 463 -47.22 26.05 13.76
CA PRO A 463 -47.90 27.13 14.48
C PRO A 463 -47.30 27.47 15.84
N ASN A 464 -46.71 26.50 16.55
CA ASN A 464 -46.14 26.70 17.89
C ASN A 464 -44.67 27.09 17.86
N THR A 465 -44.04 27.12 16.70
CA THR A 465 -42.63 27.48 16.56
C THR A 465 -42.39 28.94 16.98
N ASN A 466 -41.67 29.12 18.08
CA ASN A 466 -41.25 30.44 18.56
C ASN A 466 -39.92 30.84 17.90
N THR A 467 -39.94 31.84 17.01
CA THR A 467 -38.77 32.30 16.25
C THR A 467 -37.66 32.87 17.13
N ASP A 468 -38.01 33.59 18.20
CA ASP A 468 -37.05 34.16 19.13
C ASP A 468 -36.32 33.05 19.90
N PHE A 469 -37.07 32.06 20.38
CA PHE A 469 -36.49 30.88 21.04
C PHE A 469 -35.55 30.11 20.10
N VAL A 470 -35.96 29.87 18.85
CA VAL A 470 -35.10 29.18 17.89
C VAL A 470 -33.82 29.96 17.63
N ASN A 471 -33.90 31.28 17.39
CA ASN A 471 -32.72 32.10 17.13
C ASN A 471 -31.77 32.19 18.36
N ASP A 472 -32.33 32.40 19.55
CA ASP A 472 -31.57 32.63 20.77
C ASP A 472 -30.96 31.34 21.35
N GLN A 473 -31.70 30.22 21.29
CA GLN A 473 -31.33 28.98 22.00
C GLN A 473 -30.90 27.86 21.06
N LEU A 474 -31.58 27.67 19.91
CA LEU A 474 -31.30 26.54 19.02
C LEU A 474 -30.33 26.87 17.89
N TYR A 475 -30.32 28.10 17.38
CA TYR A 475 -29.38 28.56 16.37
C TYR A 475 -28.06 29.00 17.00
N ARG A 476 -28.11 29.85 18.03
CA ARG A 476 -26.95 30.31 18.83
C ARG A 476 -25.76 30.73 17.94
N GLU A 477 -26.00 31.71 17.07
CA GLU A 477 -25.03 32.20 16.08
C GLU A 477 -24.41 31.11 15.18
N GLY A 478 -25.06 29.94 15.10
CA GLY A 478 -24.61 28.78 14.36
C GLY A 478 -23.97 27.65 15.10
N GLN A 479 -23.92 27.73 16.42
CA GLN A 479 -23.31 26.70 17.23
C GLN A 479 -24.32 25.72 17.81
N GLY A 480 -25.62 25.93 17.60
CA GLY A 480 -26.68 25.08 18.14
C GLY A 480 -27.25 24.07 17.12
N ILE A 481 -28.27 23.32 17.56
CA ILE A 481 -28.90 22.23 16.78
C ILE A 481 -29.74 22.71 15.59
N PHE A 482 -30.12 23.99 15.52
CA PHE A 482 -30.92 24.53 14.42
C PHE A 482 -29.99 25.29 13.46
N PRO A 483 -29.94 24.93 12.17
CA PRO A 483 -28.86 25.37 11.30
C PRO A 483 -29.01 26.78 10.74
N LEU A 484 -30.18 27.41 10.88
CA LEU A 484 -30.54 28.62 10.15
C LEU A 484 -31.03 29.72 11.08
N GLN A 485 -30.70 30.96 10.75
CA GLN A 485 -31.28 32.11 11.44
C GLN A 485 -32.63 32.43 10.82
N ILE A 486 -33.69 32.45 11.62
CA ILE A 486 -35.04 32.76 11.15
C ILE A 486 -35.23 34.28 11.10
N GLN A 487 -35.74 34.78 9.97
CA GLN A 487 -36.11 36.18 9.79
C GLN A 487 -37.58 36.41 10.15
N ALA A 488 -38.49 35.64 9.54
CA ALA A 488 -39.92 35.76 9.73
C ALA A 488 -40.68 34.46 9.36
N VAL A 489 -41.99 34.48 9.56
CA VAL A 489 -42.92 33.51 9.00
C VAL A 489 -43.59 34.15 7.78
N ASP A 490 -43.39 33.58 6.60
CA ASP A 490 -43.92 34.10 5.34
C ASP A 490 -45.23 33.39 4.96
N ASP A 491 -46.28 34.15 4.65
CA ASP A 491 -47.53 33.65 4.05
C ASP A 491 -47.41 33.56 2.51
N LEU A 492 -47.51 32.34 1.97
CA LEU A 492 -47.39 32.03 0.54
C LEU A 492 -48.72 31.96 -0.21
N ILE A 493 -49.84 32.27 0.46
CA ILE A 493 -51.23 32.14 -0.04
C ILE A 493 -51.47 32.90 -1.36
N SER A 494 -50.65 33.89 -1.69
CA SER A 494 -50.81 34.83 -2.81
C SER A 494 -49.74 34.71 -3.92
N VAL A 495 -48.80 33.76 -3.85
CA VAL A 495 -47.67 33.65 -4.80
C VAL A 495 -47.83 32.52 -5.83
N SER A 496 -48.92 31.74 -5.76
CA SER A 496 -49.17 30.61 -6.67
C SER A 496 -49.44 31.06 -8.11
N GLY A 497 -48.37 31.23 -8.90
CA GLY A 497 -48.46 31.20 -10.34
C GLY A 497 -49.04 29.86 -10.80
N ILE A 498 -49.92 29.88 -11.80
CA ILE A 498 -50.51 28.66 -12.35
C ILE A 498 -49.39 27.74 -12.85
N GLY A 499 -49.22 26.58 -12.21
CA GLY A 499 -48.42 25.46 -12.73
C GLY A 499 -46.99 25.27 -12.21
N GLN A 500 -46.50 26.06 -11.22
CA GLN A 500 -45.21 25.76 -10.57
C GLN A 500 -45.40 24.97 -9.26
N PRO A 501 -44.69 23.83 -9.06
CA PRO A 501 -44.79 23.06 -7.82
C PRO A 501 -44.18 23.85 -6.66
N HIS A 502 -44.81 23.79 -5.48
CA HIS A 502 -44.27 24.44 -4.28
C HIS A 502 -43.05 23.71 -3.70
N VAL A 503 -42.77 22.48 -4.14
CA VAL A 503 -41.61 21.68 -3.73
C VAL A 503 -40.86 21.18 -4.97
N ILE A 504 -39.54 21.34 -4.94
CA ILE A 504 -38.61 20.86 -5.96
C ILE A 504 -37.48 20.12 -5.22
N ALA A 505 -37.27 18.85 -5.57
CA ALA A 505 -36.20 18.04 -5.00
C ALA A 505 -34.82 18.44 -5.57
N THR A 506 -33.82 18.55 -4.71
CA THR A 506 -32.42 18.76 -5.11
C THR A 506 -31.71 17.42 -5.33
N GLU A 507 -30.40 17.44 -5.61
CA GLU A 507 -29.58 16.22 -5.58
C GLU A 507 -29.31 15.81 -4.12
N HIS A 508 -30.18 14.96 -3.55
CA HIS A 508 -30.02 14.46 -2.18
C HIS A 508 -30.58 13.03 -2.04
N PRO A 509 -29.95 12.11 -1.26
CA PRO A 509 -30.38 10.72 -1.11
C PRO A 509 -31.84 10.52 -0.64
N ILE A 510 -32.38 11.48 0.12
CA ILE A 510 -33.74 11.42 0.66
C ILE A 510 -34.79 11.52 -0.44
N LEU A 511 -34.61 12.39 -1.44
CA LEU A 511 -35.61 12.61 -2.49
C LEU A 511 -35.17 12.08 -3.87
N ALA A 512 -34.02 11.41 -3.95
CA ALA A 512 -33.48 10.85 -5.19
C ALA A 512 -34.48 9.97 -5.97
N PRO A 513 -35.27 9.07 -5.35
CA PRO A 513 -36.24 8.25 -6.10
C PRO A 513 -37.37 9.08 -6.74
N LEU A 514 -37.77 10.18 -6.09
CA LEU A 514 -38.84 11.06 -6.58
C LEU A 514 -38.36 11.96 -7.71
N LYS A 515 -37.08 12.31 -7.72
CA LYS A 515 -36.47 13.15 -8.76
C LYS A 515 -36.34 12.44 -10.11
N GLN A 516 -36.22 11.11 -10.12
CA GLN A 516 -36.08 10.31 -11.35
C GLN A 516 -37.38 10.17 -12.14
N LEU A 517 -38.51 10.66 -11.62
CA LEU A 517 -39.81 10.59 -12.28
C LEU A 517 -39.94 11.65 -13.39
N SER A 518 -40.59 11.29 -14.50
CA SER A 518 -40.74 12.15 -15.68
C SER A 518 -41.63 13.39 -15.48
N SER A 519 -42.50 13.37 -14.46
CA SER A 519 -43.36 14.48 -14.06
C SER A 519 -43.10 14.83 -12.60
N SER A 520 -43.14 16.11 -12.24
CA SER A 520 -42.95 16.52 -10.84
C SER A 520 -43.99 15.88 -9.93
N PRO A 521 -43.59 14.97 -9.01
CA PRO A 521 -44.51 14.30 -8.11
C PRO A 521 -45.08 15.25 -7.05
N PHE A 522 -44.54 16.47 -6.96
CA PHE A 522 -44.86 17.47 -5.95
C PHE A 522 -45.91 18.50 -6.41
N SER A 523 -46.54 18.27 -7.56
CA SER A 523 -47.44 19.24 -8.19
C SER A 523 -48.71 19.56 -7.38
N LEU A 524 -49.15 18.65 -6.50
CA LEU A 524 -50.33 18.82 -5.65
C LEU A 524 -50.00 19.39 -4.26
N ILE A 525 -48.71 19.56 -3.95
CA ILE A 525 -48.27 20.12 -2.68
C ILE A 525 -48.43 21.64 -2.72
N ASN A 526 -49.11 22.14 -1.71
CA ASN A 526 -49.34 23.54 -1.45
C ASN A 526 -48.81 23.90 -0.05
N ILE A 527 -47.73 24.66 -0.05
CA ILE A 527 -47.17 25.31 1.13
C ILE A 527 -47.82 26.69 1.26
N ARG A 528 -48.53 26.92 2.37
CA ARG A 528 -49.18 28.18 2.74
C ARG A 528 -48.31 29.05 3.63
N LYS A 529 -47.50 28.44 4.51
CA LYS A 529 -46.59 29.13 5.43
C LYS A 529 -45.23 28.48 5.45
N ILE A 530 -44.17 29.28 5.53
CA ILE A 530 -42.80 28.79 5.62
C ILE A 530 -41.96 29.77 6.45
N LEU A 531 -40.95 29.27 7.15
CA LEU A 531 -39.96 30.14 7.77
C LEU A 531 -39.04 30.74 6.70
N SER A 532 -38.92 32.06 6.69
CA SER A 532 -37.86 32.75 5.95
C SER A 532 -36.60 32.80 6.78
N VAL A 533 -35.46 32.59 6.12
CA VAL A 533 -34.16 32.46 6.77
C VAL A 533 -33.15 33.45 6.20
N GLU A 534 -32.19 33.86 7.02
CA GLU A 534 -31.11 34.74 6.60
C GLU A 534 -30.25 34.05 5.53
N PRO A 535 -30.07 34.62 4.32
CA PRO A 535 -29.28 33.98 3.27
C PRO A 535 -27.85 33.62 3.68
N ALA A 536 -27.21 34.45 4.52
CA ALA A 536 -25.87 34.18 5.03
C ALA A 536 -25.79 32.89 5.86
N SER A 537 -26.90 32.46 6.48
CA SER A 537 -26.94 31.20 7.24
C SER A 537 -26.96 29.94 6.35
N LEU A 538 -27.24 30.08 5.04
CA LEU A 538 -27.22 28.98 4.07
C LEU A 538 -25.81 28.67 3.53
N GLU A 539 -24.85 29.60 3.65
CA GLU A 539 -23.48 29.43 3.16
C GLU A 539 -22.59 28.58 4.09
N ARG A 540 -23.21 27.78 4.97
CA ARG A 540 -22.50 27.01 5.99
C ARG A 540 -21.78 25.80 5.43
N PRO A 541 -20.56 25.50 5.92
CA PRO A 541 -19.86 24.28 5.55
C PRO A 541 -20.70 23.03 5.85
N GLY A 542 -20.91 22.19 4.84
CA GLY A 542 -21.60 20.91 4.97
C GLY A 542 -23.13 20.98 4.98
N LEU A 543 -23.75 22.17 5.00
CA LEU A 543 -25.20 22.31 4.87
C LEU A 543 -25.63 21.96 3.44
N GLN A 544 -26.64 21.10 3.31
CA GLN A 544 -27.22 20.68 2.05
C GLN A 544 -28.71 20.99 2.02
N ILE A 545 -29.16 21.66 0.97
CA ILE A 545 -30.59 21.87 0.75
C ILE A 545 -31.14 20.60 0.10
N VAL A 546 -32.13 19.96 0.74
CA VAL A 546 -32.77 18.71 0.28
C VAL A 546 -33.95 19.00 -0.65
N ALA A 547 -34.69 20.07 -0.35
CA ALA A 547 -35.80 20.53 -1.16
C ALA A 547 -35.90 22.06 -1.15
N THR A 548 -36.24 22.64 -2.30
CA THR A 548 -36.52 24.06 -2.46
C THR A 548 -37.99 24.29 -2.85
N GLY A 549 -38.47 25.51 -2.63
CA GLY A 549 -39.79 25.96 -3.04
C GLY A 549 -39.74 27.13 -4.01
N ILE A 550 -40.85 27.86 -4.07
CA ILE A 550 -40.99 29.06 -4.91
C ILE A 550 -39.85 30.03 -4.64
N SER A 551 -39.25 30.59 -5.70
CA SER A 551 -38.11 31.50 -5.63
C SER A 551 -36.86 30.88 -4.96
N ASN A 552 -36.63 29.58 -5.13
CA ASN A 552 -35.49 28.83 -4.57
C ASN A 552 -35.38 28.88 -3.04
N ARG A 553 -36.48 29.14 -2.33
CA ARG A 553 -36.50 29.13 -0.86
C ARG A 553 -36.22 27.72 -0.33
N PRO A 554 -35.36 27.52 0.67
CA PRO A 554 -35.16 26.20 1.25
C PRO A 554 -36.44 25.76 1.97
N ILE A 555 -36.80 24.48 1.84
CA ILE A 555 -37.92 23.86 2.56
C ILE A 555 -37.41 22.83 3.54
N LEU A 556 -36.48 21.99 3.10
CA LEU A 556 -35.84 20.97 3.92
C LEU A 556 -34.34 21.12 3.76
N VAL A 557 -33.65 21.21 4.88
CA VAL A 557 -32.18 21.29 4.93
C VAL A 557 -31.62 20.15 5.77
N ASP A 558 -30.46 19.68 5.36
CA ASP A 558 -29.62 18.72 6.08
C ASP A 558 -28.35 19.42 6.53
N HIS A 559 -27.97 19.28 7.79
CA HIS A 559 -26.68 19.79 8.26
C HIS A 559 -25.97 18.80 9.19
N PRO A 560 -24.63 18.71 9.08
CA PRO A 560 -23.83 17.88 9.97
C PRO A 560 -23.63 18.56 11.33
N MET A 561 -23.62 17.75 12.39
CA MET A 561 -23.28 18.19 13.74
C MET A 561 -22.54 17.06 14.47
N GLY A 562 -21.23 17.20 14.60
CA GLY A 562 -20.34 16.10 15.01
C GLY A 562 -20.43 14.95 14.01
N ASP A 563 -20.61 13.73 14.51
CA ASP A 563 -20.77 12.53 13.67
C ASP A 563 -22.22 12.32 13.19
N GLY A 564 -23.18 13.04 13.78
CA GLY A 564 -24.60 12.96 13.45
C GLY A 564 -25.06 14.03 12.45
N ARG A 565 -26.37 14.02 12.17
CA ARG A 565 -27.01 14.96 11.26
C ARG A 565 -28.36 15.42 11.78
N VAL A 566 -28.73 16.63 11.40
CA VAL A 566 -30.03 17.20 11.72
C VAL A 566 -30.73 17.66 10.45
N LEU A 567 -31.91 17.09 10.20
CA LEU A 567 -32.83 17.50 9.16
C LEU A 567 -33.81 18.53 9.72
N THR A 568 -33.97 19.66 9.04
CA THR A 568 -34.89 20.73 9.45
C THR A 568 -35.89 21.03 8.34
N LEU A 569 -37.17 20.76 8.60
CA LEU A 569 -38.29 21.12 7.74
C LEU A 569 -38.83 22.49 8.16
N LEU A 570 -38.73 23.47 7.26
CA LEU A 570 -39.07 24.89 7.50
C LEU A 570 -40.56 25.22 7.28
N THR A 571 -41.40 24.20 7.08
CA THR A 571 -42.85 24.31 7.02
C THR A 571 -43.51 23.29 7.96
N GLY A 572 -44.79 23.48 8.25
CA GLY A 572 -45.56 22.61 9.14
C GLY A 572 -46.30 21.50 8.41
N LEU A 573 -46.66 20.47 9.17
CA LEU A 573 -47.32 19.26 8.67
C LEU A 573 -48.84 19.42 8.51
N ARG A 574 -49.43 20.36 9.24
CA ARG A 574 -50.89 20.62 9.24
C ARG A 574 -51.27 21.56 8.09
N SER A 575 -52.51 21.41 7.60
CA SER A 575 -53.06 22.14 6.45
C SER A 575 -53.05 23.66 6.55
N GLU A 576 -52.89 24.20 7.77
CA GLU A 576 -52.68 25.63 8.03
C GLU A 576 -51.34 26.14 7.48
N TRP A 577 -50.32 25.27 7.47
CA TRP A 577 -48.97 25.54 6.97
C TRP A 577 -48.68 24.85 5.64
N SER A 578 -48.96 23.55 5.52
CA SER A 578 -48.82 22.81 4.26
C SER A 578 -49.78 21.62 4.20
N ASN A 579 -50.13 21.16 3.01
CA ASN A 579 -50.81 19.88 2.83
C ASN A 579 -49.85 18.72 2.56
N TRP A 580 -48.53 18.89 2.74
CA TRP A 580 -47.57 17.86 2.32
C TRP A 580 -47.80 16.54 3.05
N ALA A 581 -48.14 16.56 4.34
CA ALA A 581 -48.43 15.34 5.12
C ALA A 581 -49.63 14.51 4.59
N GLN A 582 -50.44 15.08 3.70
CA GLN A 582 -51.58 14.41 3.06
C GLN A 582 -51.24 13.87 1.66
N ASP A 583 -50.05 14.20 1.13
CA ASP A 583 -49.58 13.78 -0.19
C ASP A 583 -48.77 12.47 -0.09
N PRO A 584 -48.91 11.54 -1.06
CA PRO A 584 -48.17 10.27 -1.04
C PRO A 584 -46.63 10.41 -0.98
N THR A 585 -46.07 11.53 -1.47
CA THR A 585 -44.62 11.77 -1.40
C THR A 585 -44.12 11.95 0.03
N PHE A 586 -45.01 12.28 0.98
CA PHE A 586 -44.66 12.38 2.40
C PHE A 586 -44.20 11.04 3.00
N VAL A 587 -44.79 9.92 2.56
CA VAL A 587 -44.37 8.58 2.99
C VAL A 587 -42.91 8.34 2.63
N VAL A 588 -42.52 8.66 1.40
CA VAL A 588 -41.14 8.53 0.92
C VAL A 588 -40.22 9.48 1.67
N LEU A 589 -40.65 10.73 1.87
CA LEU A 589 -39.90 11.73 2.62
C LEU A 589 -39.55 11.20 4.01
N ILE A 590 -40.55 10.77 4.80
CA ILE A 590 -40.34 10.36 6.19
C ILE A 590 -39.54 9.07 6.27
N LEU A 591 -39.89 8.01 5.53
CA LEU A 591 -39.15 6.74 5.58
C LEU A 591 -37.68 6.91 5.17
N ARG A 592 -37.40 7.68 4.10
CA ARG A 592 -36.01 7.93 3.67
C ARG A 592 -35.29 8.88 4.60
N SER A 593 -35.96 9.87 5.21
CA SER A 593 -35.33 10.77 6.19
C SER A 593 -34.95 10.02 7.46
N LEU A 594 -35.85 9.18 7.99
CA LEU A 594 -35.57 8.38 9.19
C LEU A 594 -34.49 7.33 8.93
N GLY A 595 -34.53 6.64 7.78
CA GLY A 595 -33.47 5.70 7.39
C GLY A 595 -32.11 6.37 7.21
N TYR A 596 -32.09 7.52 6.53
CA TYR A 596 -30.88 8.31 6.35
C TYR A 596 -30.31 8.78 7.69
N LEU A 597 -31.13 9.34 8.57
CA LEU A 597 -30.72 9.78 9.90
C LEU A 597 -30.25 8.61 10.79
N SER A 598 -30.89 7.43 10.70
CA SER A 598 -30.46 6.25 11.46
C SER A 598 -29.08 5.73 11.03
N SER A 599 -28.70 5.97 9.76
CA SER A 599 -27.48 5.41 9.18
C SER A 599 -26.18 5.92 9.80
N PHE A 600 -26.21 7.11 10.41
CA PHE A 600 -25.02 7.72 11.03
C PHE A 600 -24.61 7.05 12.35
N ARG A 601 -25.48 6.20 12.91
CA ARG A 601 -25.18 5.38 14.10
C ARG A 601 -24.84 3.93 13.78
N HIS A 602 -24.83 3.56 12.51
CA HIS A 602 -24.47 2.20 12.12
C HIS A 602 -22.98 1.97 12.33
N ALA A 603 -22.64 0.75 12.75
CA ALA A 603 -21.24 0.35 12.87
C ALA A 603 -20.56 0.33 11.49
N THR A 604 -19.23 0.46 11.49
CA THR A 604 -18.41 0.29 10.29
C THR A 604 -18.71 -1.06 9.65
N THR A 605 -18.91 -1.06 8.33
CA THR A 605 -19.32 -2.25 7.59
C THR A 605 -18.14 -3.09 7.11
N SER A 606 -16.97 -2.48 6.97
CA SER A 606 -15.72 -3.18 6.68
C SER A 606 -14.52 -2.32 7.03
N ASP A 607 -13.43 -2.96 7.42
CA ASP A 607 -12.15 -2.34 7.69
C ASP A 607 -11.11 -2.73 6.62
N THR A 608 -9.97 -2.07 6.65
CA THR A 608 -8.84 -2.46 5.78
C THR A 608 -8.08 -3.62 6.44
N VAL A 609 -7.50 -4.49 5.63
CA VAL A 609 -6.59 -5.53 6.13
C VAL A 609 -5.51 -4.92 7.03
N GLY A 610 -5.27 -5.55 8.18
CA GLY A 610 -4.30 -5.09 9.19
C GLY A 610 -4.90 -4.24 10.31
N THR A 611 -6.20 -3.93 10.27
CA THR A 611 -6.90 -3.28 11.38
C THR A 611 -7.12 -4.25 12.55
N SER A 612 -6.96 -3.76 13.80
CA SER A 612 -7.21 -4.55 15.01
C SER A 612 -8.69 -4.85 15.20
N ILE A 613 -8.99 -6.02 15.78
CA ILE A 613 -10.37 -6.42 16.09
C ILE A 613 -10.66 -6.12 17.55
N GLU A 614 -11.62 -5.23 17.78
CA GLU A 614 -12.09 -4.89 19.11
C GLU A 614 -13.57 -5.26 19.27
N VAL A 615 -13.87 -6.03 20.31
CA VAL A 615 -15.24 -6.39 20.72
C VAL A 615 -15.46 -5.88 22.14
N VAL A 616 -16.52 -5.11 22.33
CA VAL A 616 -16.92 -4.58 23.63
C VAL A 616 -18.36 -4.96 23.87
N GLU A 617 -18.59 -5.81 24.86
CA GLU A 617 -19.91 -6.27 25.26
C GLU A 617 -20.26 -5.80 26.67
N THR A 618 -21.50 -5.37 26.87
CA THR A 618 -21.98 -4.86 28.17
C THR A 618 -22.71 -5.91 29.00
N ASP A 619 -22.57 -7.18 28.62
CA ASP A 619 -23.11 -8.32 29.34
C ASP A 619 -22.08 -8.86 30.34
N SER A 620 -22.42 -8.84 31.63
CA SER A 620 -21.53 -9.33 32.70
C SER A 620 -21.45 -10.85 32.79
N THR A 621 -22.20 -11.58 31.96
CA THR A 621 -22.24 -13.04 31.95
C THR A 621 -21.31 -13.68 30.92
N ILE A 622 -20.57 -12.90 30.13
CA ILE A 622 -19.64 -13.43 29.12
C ILE A 622 -18.52 -14.25 29.77
N LEU A 623 -18.23 -15.41 29.17
CA LEU A 623 -17.14 -16.29 29.59
C LEU A 623 -15.76 -15.68 29.24
N PRO A 624 -14.70 -16.01 30.00
CA PRO A 624 -13.37 -15.40 29.84
C PRO A 624 -12.60 -15.83 28.58
N GLU A 625 -13.20 -16.64 27.71
CA GLU A 625 -12.57 -17.15 26.48
C GLU A 625 -13.49 -16.87 25.28
N ALA A 626 -12.88 -16.40 24.19
CA ALA A 626 -13.51 -16.21 22.89
C ALA A 626 -12.77 -17.04 21.82
N GLU A 627 -13.50 -17.49 20.81
CA GLU A 627 -12.91 -18.15 19.64
C GLU A 627 -12.88 -17.17 18.46
N ILE A 628 -11.71 -16.93 17.88
CA ILE A 628 -11.57 -16.18 16.64
C ILE A 628 -11.36 -17.16 15.49
N ILE A 629 -12.26 -17.14 14.51
CA ILE A 629 -12.11 -17.88 13.26
C ILE A 629 -11.52 -16.94 12.20
N LEU A 630 -10.35 -17.30 11.71
CA LEU A 630 -9.65 -16.56 10.66
C LEU A 630 -10.20 -16.94 9.28
N PRO A 631 -10.15 -16.02 8.30
CA PRO A 631 -10.46 -16.35 6.91
C PRO A 631 -9.62 -17.52 6.39
N ALA A 632 -10.24 -18.32 5.51
CA ALA A 632 -9.58 -19.45 4.88
C ALA A 632 -8.42 -18.97 3.99
N LYS A 633 -7.30 -19.70 4.01
CA LYS A 633 -6.28 -19.60 2.94
C LYS A 633 -6.77 -20.44 1.77
N LEU A 634 -6.50 -20.04 0.53
CA LEU A 634 -6.91 -20.80 -0.67
C LEU A 634 -6.64 -22.31 -0.46
N GLU A 635 -7.67 -23.14 -0.61
CA GLU A 635 -7.62 -24.62 -0.46
C GLU A 635 -7.26 -25.15 0.95
N SER A 636 -7.30 -24.31 1.99
CA SER A 636 -7.07 -24.70 3.38
C SER A 636 -8.27 -24.40 4.27
N ASN A 637 -8.46 -25.22 5.31
CA ASN A 637 -9.47 -24.96 6.33
C ASN A 637 -9.19 -23.64 7.07
N ARG A 638 -10.25 -23.07 7.64
CA ARG A 638 -10.14 -21.91 8.52
C ARG A 638 -9.39 -22.26 9.80
N ILE A 639 -8.68 -21.28 10.35
CA ILE A 639 -7.91 -21.43 11.59
C ILE A 639 -8.77 -20.91 12.74
N ARG A 640 -8.85 -21.68 13.82
CA ARG A 640 -9.46 -21.26 15.09
C ARG A 640 -8.36 -20.85 16.07
N LEU A 641 -8.48 -19.65 16.61
CA LEU A 641 -7.64 -19.13 17.70
C LEU A 641 -8.49 -18.96 18.96
N LEU A 642 -7.91 -19.22 20.13
CA LEU A 642 -8.52 -18.90 21.42
C LEU A 642 -7.91 -17.60 21.95
N GLN A 643 -8.75 -16.68 22.41
CA GLN A 643 -8.32 -15.40 22.97
C GLN A 643 -9.01 -15.16 24.31
N ASN A 644 -8.27 -14.55 25.23
CA ASN A 644 -8.80 -14.18 26.53
C ASN A 644 -9.68 -12.92 26.41
N VAL A 645 -10.79 -12.92 27.11
CA VAL A 645 -11.67 -11.76 27.26
C VAL A 645 -11.33 -11.06 28.57
N ASP A 646 -11.04 -9.77 28.51
CA ASP A 646 -10.84 -8.94 29.69
C ASP A 646 -12.18 -8.66 30.37
N LEU A 647 -12.30 -9.17 31.60
CA LEU A 647 -13.45 -9.03 32.50
C LEU A 647 -13.11 -8.20 33.75
N SER A 648 -12.08 -7.36 33.67
CA SER A 648 -11.67 -6.49 34.79
C SER A 648 -12.76 -5.50 35.21
N ASP A 649 -13.61 -5.08 34.27
CA ASP A 649 -14.83 -4.32 34.53
C ASP A 649 -16.02 -5.28 34.71
N PRO A 650 -16.67 -5.30 35.90
CA PRO A 650 -17.78 -6.22 36.16
C PRO A 650 -18.99 -6.06 35.23
N GLN A 651 -19.09 -4.96 34.48
CA GLN A 651 -20.18 -4.68 33.56
C GLN A 651 -19.80 -4.77 32.09
N VAL A 652 -18.51 -4.97 31.77
CA VAL A 652 -18.03 -4.89 30.40
C VAL A 652 -17.01 -5.99 30.12
N ALA A 653 -17.31 -6.81 29.13
CA ALA A 653 -16.40 -7.78 28.55
C ALA A 653 -15.69 -7.15 27.34
N ARG A 654 -14.36 -7.14 27.33
CA ARG A 654 -13.56 -6.57 26.24
C ARG A 654 -12.63 -7.62 25.65
N LEU A 655 -12.68 -7.78 24.33
CA LEU A 655 -11.66 -8.51 23.58
C LEU A 655 -10.97 -7.51 22.67
N ASN A 656 -9.64 -7.45 22.76
CA ASN A 656 -8.82 -6.68 21.84
C ASN A 656 -7.79 -7.61 21.21
N TRP A 657 -7.99 -7.94 19.95
CA TRP A 657 -7.06 -8.70 19.15
C TRP A 657 -6.33 -7.76 18.18
N ARG A 658 -5.13 -7.37 18.59
CA ARG A 658 -4.24 -6.46 17.86
C ARG A 658 -2.94 -7.16 17.53
N LEU A 659 -2.28 -6.75 16.46
CA LEU A 659 -0.98 -7.31 16.07
C LEU A 659 0.06 -7.10 17.18
N ASP A 660 0.67 -8.21 17.62
CA ASP A 660 1.85 -8.19 18.49
C ASP A 660 2.90 -9.17 17.94
N LEU A 661 3.96 -8.62 17.34
CA LEU A 661 5.02 -9.40 16.70
C LEU A 661 5.88 -10.20 17.70
N ALA A 662 5.84 -9.86 19.00
CA ALA A 662 6.62 -10.56 20.02
C ALA A 662 5.86 -11.75 20.62
N GLU A 663 4.53 -11.64 20.74
CA GLU A 663 3.69 -12.66 21.36
C GLU A 663 3.01 -13.61 20.36
N MET A 664 2.71 -13.14 19.13
CA MET A 664 2.01 -13.95 18.14
C MET A 664 2.94 -14.92 17.42
N ASP A 665 2.43 -16.13 17.16
CA ASP A 665 3.09 -17.06 16.26
C ASP A 665 2.94 -16.64 14.79
N ARG A 666 3.73 -17.27 13.91
CA ARG A 666 3.77 -16.92 12.48
C ARG A 666 2.42 -17.09 11.79
N ASP A 667 1.67 -18.13 12.15
CA ASP A 667 0.39 -18.45 11.52
C ASP A 667 -0.71 -17.45 11.93
N SER A 668 -0.68 -16.97 13.17
CA SER A 668 -1.56 -15.91 13.66
C SER A 668 -1.24 -14.57 13.00
N ILE A 669 0.04 -14.23 12.84
CA ILE A 669 0.47 -13.02 12.12
C ILE A 669 0.01 -13.08 10.65
N GLU A 670 0.24 -14.20 9.97
CA GLU A 670 -0.22 -14.38 8.59
C GLU A 670 -1.75 -14.32 8.51
N GLY A 671 -2.44 -14.95 9.46
CA GLY A 671 -3.90 -14.96 9.58
C GLY A 671 -4.50 -13.57 9.82
N PHE A 672 -3.84 -12.73 10.61
CA PHE A 672 -4.26 -11.35 10.89
C PHE A 672 -4.35 -10.49 9.63
N PHE A 673 -3.45 -10.73 8.66
CA PHE A 673 -3.48 -10.02 7.39
C PHE A 673 -4.38 -10.68 6.34
N ARG A 674 -5.07 -11.78 6.60
CA ARG A 674 -5.92 -12.37 5.56
C ARG A 674 -7.11 -11.46 5.24
N PRO A 675 -7.36 -11.11 3.97
CA PRO A 675 -8.62 -10.50 3.59
C PRO A 675 -9.74 -11.52 3.76
N GLY A 676 -10.92 -11.07 4.16
CA GLY A 676 -12.06 -11.94 4.36
C GLY A 676 -12.88 -11.58 5.59
N LEU A 677 -13.69 -12.56 5.99
CA LEU A 677 -14.55 -12.47 7.15
C LEU A 677 -13.89 -13.12 8.37
N PHE A 678 -13.64 -12.32 9.40
CA PHE A 678 -13.28 -12.78 10.72
C PHE A 678 -14.54 -12.97 11.55
N GLU A 679 -14.62 -14.10 12.25
CA GLU A 679 -15.74 -14.40 13.14
C GLU A 679 -15.24 -14.53 14.58
N VAL A 680 -15.65 -13.61 15.44
CA VAL A 680 -15.35 -13.67 16.89
C VAL A 680 -16.55 -14.24 17.61
N TRP A 681 -16.40 -15.45 18.13
CA TRP A 681 -17.43 -16.17 18.85
C TRP A 681 -17.25 -16.00 20.35
N LEU A 682 -18.32 -15.54 20.99
CA LEU A 682 -18.41 -15.37 22.43
C LEU A 682 -19.48 -16.31 22.99
N VAL A 683 -19.33 -16.68 24.25
CA VAL A 683 -20.25 -17.55 24.97
C VAL A 683 -20.69 -16.85 26.24
N ASP A 684 -22.01 -16.80 26.48
CA ASP A 684 -22.57 -16.25 27.71
C ASP A 684 -22.65 -17.29 28.84
N GLY A 685 -23.02 -16.85 30.04
CA GLY A 685 -23.14 -17.71 31.22
C GLY A 685 -24.29 -18.72 31.16
N ARG A 686 -25.13 -18.64 30.11
CA ARG A 686 -26.20 -19.60 29.79
C ARG A 686 -25.80 -20.57 28.68
N ALA A 687 -24.53 -20.56 28.28
CA ALA A 687 -23.97 -21.33 27.17
C ALA A 687 -24.60 -20.98 25.80
N LYS A 688 -25.19 -19.79 25.65
CA LYS A 688 -25.60 -19.26 24.35
C LYS A 688 -24.36 -18.71 23.64
N GLN A 689 -24.16 -19.13 22.39
CA GLN A 689 -23.12 -18.60 21.52
C GLN A 689 -23.66 -17.44 20.68
N PHE A 690 -22.85 -16.42 20.48
CA PHE A 690 -23.11 -15.34 19.54
C PHE A 690 -21.81 -14.91 18.85
N VAL A 691 -21.94 -14.28 17.69
CA VAL A 691 -20.83 -14.01 16.77
C VAL A 691 -20.74 -12.53 16.42
N HIS A 692 -19.53 -12.00 16.50
CA HIS A 692 -19.17 -10.69 15.97
C HIS A 692 -18.38 -10.89 14.68
N ASN A 693 -19.01 -10.51 13.58
CA ASN A 693 -18.44 -10.56 12.25
C ASN A 693 -17.66 -9.27 11.96
N PHE A 694 -16.47 -9.40 11.37
CA PHE A 694 -15.62 -8.30 10.91
C PHE A 694 -15.14 -8.57 9.49
N ALA A 695 -15.44 -7.67 8.55
CA ALA A 695 -14.98 -7.78 7.16
C ALA A 695 -13.70 -6.96 6.98
N HIS A 696 -12.60 -7.62 6.63
CA HIS A 696 -11.36 -6.94 6.28
C HIS A 696 -11.12 -7.05 4.77
N ASN A 697 -11.10 -5.91 4.09
CA ASN A 697 -10.92 -5.82 2.65
C ASN A 697 -9.55 -5.23 2.31
N VAL A 698 -8.96 -5.65 1.18
CA VAL A 698 -7.74 -5.02 0.67
C VAL A 698 -8.01 -3.59 0.18
N ALA A 699 -6.99 -2.74 0.22
CA ALA A 699 -7.09 -1.37 -0.30
C ALA A 699 -7.24 -1.39 -1.84
N ALA A 700 -8.30 -0.78 -2.39
CA ALA A 700 -8.58 -0.81 -3.83
C ALA A 700 -7.48 -0.18 -4.71
N VAL A 701 -6.64 0.67 -4.12
CA VAL A 701 -5.65 1.48 -4.84
C VAL A 701 -4.60 0.60 -5.54
N GLU A 702 -4.13 -0.44 -4.87
CA GLU A 702 -3.11 -1.38 -5.37
C GLU A 702 -3.60 -2.24 -6.55
N GLY A 703 -4.93 -2.28 -6.80
CA GLY A 703 -5.50 -2.92 -7.98
C GLY A 703 -5.17 -2.17 -9.27
N ASN A 704 -4.66 -0.93 -9.17
CA ASN A 704 -4.11 -0.22 -10.31
C ASN A 704 -2.69 -0.68 -10.62
N LEU A 705 -2.59 -1.61 -11.57
CA LEU A 705 -1.33 -2.17 -12.04
C LEU A 705 -0.53 -1.25 -12.97
N GLU A 706 -0.88 0.04 -13.07
CA GLU A 706 -0.11 1.01 -13.85
C GLU A 706 1.30 1.18 -13.28
N ARG A 707 2.32 1.07 -14.13
CA ARG A 707 3.72 1.18 -13.75
C ARG A 707 4.25 2.60 -13.97
N VAL A 708 5.17 3.05 -13.12
CA VAL A 708 5.88 4.32 -13.37
C VAL A 708 6.91 4.10 -14.49
N PRO A 709 6.90 4.91 -15.56
CA PRO A 709 7.97 4.90 -16.54
C PRO A 709 9.33 5.19 -15.87
N LEU A 710 10.33 4.34 -16.10
CA LEU A 710 11.65 4.46 -15.46
C LEU A 710 12.29 5.85 -15.61
N ASN A 711 12.12 6.49 -16.78
CA ASN A 711 12.64 7.83 -17.02
C ASN A 711 11.98 8.89 -16.13
N GLU A 712 10.67 8.78 -15.91
CA GLU A 712 9.89 9.66 -15.05
C GLU A 712 10.32 9.50 -13.59
N LEU A 713 10.51 8.25 -13.14
CA LEU A 713 10.98 7.93 -11.79
C LEU A 713 12.41 8.46 -11.53
N VAL A 714 13.33 8.26 -12.47
CA VAL A 714 14.71 8.77 -12.33
C VAL A 714 14.71 10.29 -12.30
N GLN A 715 13.87 10.95 -13.10
CA GLN A 715 13.77 12.40 -13.13
C GLN A 715 13.21 12.95 -11.81
N SER A 716 12.19 12.32 -11.24
CA SER A 716 11.58 12.76 -9.97
C SER A 716 12.51 12.59 -8.77
N LEU A 717 13.42 11.61 -8.82
CA LEU A 717 14.37 11.30 -7.75
C LEU A 717 15.71 12.05 -7.84
N GLN A 718 15.96 12.87 -8.88
CA GLN A 718 17.20 13.66 -8.96
C GLN A 718 17.36 14.59 -7.74
N PRO A 719 18.55 14.74 -7.14
CA PRO A 719 19.87 14.29 -7.60
C PRO A 719 20.34 12.93 -7.02
N VAL A 720 19.44 12.07 -6.52
CA VAL A 720 19.82 10.77 -5.94
C VAL A 720 20.46 9.86 -7.02
N PRO A 721 21.69 9.36 -6.83
CA PRO A 721 22.32 8.45 -7.80
C PRO A 721 21.73 7.04 -7.66
N ILE A 722 20.81 6.67 -8.56
CA ILE A 722 20.16 5.35 -8.59
C ILE A 722 20.58 4.59 -9.84
N GLN A 723 21.01 3.33 -9.67
CA GLN A 723 21.21 2.39 -10.78
C GLN A 723 19.99 1.50 -10.95
N ILE A 724 19.53 1.30 -12.18
CA ILE A 724 18.40 0.42 -12.46
C ILE A 724 18.89 -0.88 -13.10
N ARG A 725 18.37 -2.01 -12.63
CA ARG A 725 18.62 -3.34 -13.19
C ARG A 725 17.30 -4.08 -13.36
N SER A 726 17.18 -4.88 -14.41
CA SER A 726 16.04 -5.79 -14.54
C SER A 726 16.30 -7.09 -13.77
N ALA A 727 15.25 -7.69 -13.22
CA ALA A 727 15.29 -8.99 -12.56
C ALA A 727 15.91 -10.09 -13.46
N ASP A 728 15.59 -10.06 -14.76
CA ASP A 728 16.11 -11.01 -15.75
C ASP A 728 17.63 -10.92 -15.94
N ALA A 729 18.20 -9.71 -15.87
CA ALA A 729 19.64 -9.52 -15.96
C ALA A 729 20.37 -10.15 -14.76
N LEU A 730 19.82 -10.01 -13.56
CA LEU A 730 20.38 -10.57 -12.32
C LEU A 730 20.18 -12.08 -12.19
N ARG A 731 19.10 -12.62 -12.76
CA ARG A 731 18.89 -14.07 -12.87
C ARG A 731 20.03 -14.74 -13.65
N ASN A 732 20.48 -14.09 -14.73
CA ASN A 732 21.44 -14.66 -15.67
C ASN A 732 22.91 -14.32 -15.33
N SER A 733 23.18 -13.36 -14.44
CA SER A 733 24.54 -12.91 -14.13
C SER A 733 25.40 -13.96 -13.43
N GLY A 734 24.81 -14.94 -12.76
CA GLY A 734 25.52 -16.07 -12.14
C GLY A 734 26.27 -16.99 -13.13
N LEU A 735 26.01 -16.88 -14.44
CA LEU A 735 26.64 -17.73 -15.46
C LEU A 735 27.85 -17.09 -16.16
N ASN A 736 28.02 -15.75 -16.08
CA ASN A 736 28.99 -15.02 -16.91
C ASN A 736 30.08 -14.24 -16.14
N ALA A 737 30.03 -14.22 -14.80
CA ALA A 737 31.00 -13.47 -13.99
C ALA A 737 32.31 -14.25 -13.73
N GLN A 738 32.99 -14.71 -14.79
CA GLN A 738 34.39 -15.14 -14.68
C GLN A 738 35.20 -14.74 -15.91
N ASN A 739 36.32 -14.07 -15.65
CA ASN A 739 37.57 -14.07 -16.45
C ASN A 739 37.92 -12.90 -17.39
N ALA A 740 37.45 -11.67 -17.18
CA ALA A 740 37.93 -10.53 -17.98
C ALA A 740 38.41 -9.35 -17.12
N SER A 741 39.65 -9.40 -16.61
CA SER A 741 40.37 -8.19 -16.15
C SER A 741 41.84 -8.45 -15.80
N HIS A 742 42.18 -9.56 -15.14
CA HIS A 742 43.53 -9.72 -14.59
C HIS A 742 44.59 -10.21 -15.59
N SER A 743 44.21 -10.98 -16.62
CA SER A 743 45.15 -11.45 -17.66
C SER A 743 45.60 -10.32 -18.57
N THR A 744 44.74 -9.33 -18.83
CA THR A 744 45.03 -8.16 -19.67
C THR A 744 46.05 -7.22 -19.03
N VAL A 745 45.99 -7.00 -17.71
CA VAL A 745 46.97 -6.16 -16.99
C VAL A 745 48.35 -6.83 -16.95
N VAL A 746 48.40 -8.14 -16.65
CA VAL A 746 49.66 -8.90 -16.65
C VAL A 746 50.26 -8.97 -18.06
N MET A 747 49.42 -9.12 -19.09
CA MET A 747 49.83 -9.06 -20.49
C MET A 747 50.42 -7.69 -20.86
N ALA A 748 49.77 -6.59 -20.46
CA ALA A 748 50.27 -5.24 -20.72
C ALA A 748 51.63 -4.99 -20.04
N LEU A 749 51.79 -5.45 -18.79
CA LEU A 749 53.07 -5.40 -18.07
C LEU A 749 54.16 -6.24 -18.75
N LEU A 750 53.83 -7.45 -19.22
CA LEU A 750 54.75 -8.30 -19.98
C LEU A 750 55.21 -7.61 -21.27
N ILE A 751 54.28 -7.03 -22.04
CA ILE A 751 54.58 -6.33 -23.29
C ILE A 751 55.48 -5.11 -23.03
N MET A 752 55.15 -4.29 -22.02
CA MET A 752 55.99 -3.15 -21.61
C MET A 752 57.40 -3.60 -21.20
N LEU A 753 57.50 -4.70 -20.46
CA LEU A 753 58.80 -5.24 -20.03
C LEU A 753 59.61 -5.76 -21.23
N LEU A 754 58.98 -6.45 -22.18
CA LEU A 754 59.65 -6.95 -23.39
C LEU A 754 60.14 -5.79 -24.27
N LEU A 755 59.36 -4.72 -24.40
CA LEU A 755 59.78 -3.50 -25.11
C LEU A 755 60.95 -2.82 -24.40
N ALA A 756 60.89 -2.68 -23.07
CA ALA A 756 61.99 -2.13 -22.28
C ALA A 756 63.26 -2.97 -22.40
N GLU A 757 63.14 -4.31 -22.42
CA GLU A 757 64.26 -5.22 -22.64
C GLU A 757 64.92 -4.98 -24.01
N GLN A 758 64.12 -4.85 -25.08
CA GLN A 758 64.63 -4.60 -26.43
C GLN A 758 65.35 -3.25 -26.55
N ILE A 759 64.81 -2.21 -25.93
CA ILE A 759 65.46 -0.89 -25.88
C ILE A 759 66.79 -0.98 -25.12
N LEU A 760 66.81 -1.70 -24.00
CA LEU A 760 68.02 -1.88 -23.21
C LEU A 760 69.08 -2.69 -23.99
N ALA A 761 68.65 -3.73 -24.70
CA ALA A 761 69.49 -4.57 -25.56
C ALA A 761 70.12 -3.76 -26.69
N TYR A 762 69.31 -2.95 -27.38
CA TYR A 762 69.79 -2.02 -28.40
C TYR A 762 70.83 -1.04 -27.83
N SER A 763 70.55 -0.45 -26.66
CA SER A 763 71.46 0.50 -25.99
C SER A 763 72.76 -0.12 -25.46
N ALA A 764 72.81 -1.46 -25.35
CA ALA A 764 73.97 -2.22 -24.90
C ALA A 764 74.77 -2.80 -26.09
N SER A 765 74.20 -2.81 -27.30
CA SER A 765 74.85 -3.27 -28.53
C SER A 765 75.62 -2.14 -29.23
N PHE A 766 76.91 -2.36 -29.49
CA PHE A 766 77.76 -1.39 -30.18
C PHE A 766 77.50 -1.46 -31.70
N HIS A 767 76.89 -0.43 -32.27
CA HIS A 767 76.75 -0.29 -33.72
C HIS A 767 77.81 0.70 -34.23
N PRO A 768 78.71 0.30 -35.16
CA PRO A 768 79.56 1.26 -35.84
C PRO A 768 78.72 2.08 -36.82
N HIS A 769 78.81 3.42 -36.73
CA HIS A 769 78.22 4.31 -37.73
C HIS A 769 78.91 4.08 -39.08
N THR A 770 78.21 3.53 -40.07
CA THR A 770 78.68 3.45 -41.45
C THR A 770 78.60 4.84 -42.11
N PRO A 771 79.72 5.41 -42.63
CA PRO A 771 79.65 6.63 -43.41
C PRO A 771 79.21 6.33 -44.86
N VAL A 772 78.29 7.13 -45.37
CA VAL A 772 77.81 7.11 -46.75
C VAL A 772 78.97 7.49 -47.68
N THR A 773 79.35 6.61 -48.61
CA THR A 773 80.41 6.86 -49.61
C THR A 773 79.81 7.25 -50.97
N GLN A 774 80.22 8.43 -51.46
CA GLN A 774 79.98 8.94 -52.82
C GLN A 774 80.59 8.01 -53.89
N ARG A 775 79.86 7.72 -54.96
CA ARG A 775 80.38 7.10 -56.18
C ARG A 775 80.69 8.17 -57.23
N HIS A 776 81.96 8.28 -57.60
CA HIS A 776 82.42 8.83 -58.88
C HIS A 776 83.30 7.77 -59.55
N ARG A 777 82.98 7.37 -60.79
CA ARG A 777 83.98 7.16 -61.84
C ARG A 777 83.33 7.07 -63.22
N SER A 778 84.02 7.73 -64.15
CA SER A 778 83.78 7.95 -65.56
C SER A 778 84.25 6.78 -66.44
N SER A 779 83.87 6.90 -67.73
CA SER A 779 84.46 6.31 -68.96
C SER A 779 83.75 5.06 -69.53
N VAL A 780 83.55 4.87 -70.84
CA VAL A 780 83.72 5.65 -72.09
C VAL A 780 83.14 4.76 -73.24
N LEU A 781 82.51 5.39 -74.25
CA LEU A 781 82.28 4.98 -75.67
C LEU A 781 81.48 3.71 -76.07
N GLY A 782 80.63 3.90 -77.10
CA GLY A 782 80.19 2.88 -78.09
C GLY A 782 78.66 2.74 -78.23
N SER A 783 77.94 3.62 -78.94
CA SER A 783 77.61 3.58 -80.39
C SER A 783 76.36 2.77 -80.76
N GLY A 784 75.43 3.41 -81.48
CA GLY A 784 74.37 2.80 -82.31
C GLY A 784 73.07 2.53 -81.54
N GLY A 785 71.89 3.06 -81.89
CA GLY A 785 71.38 3.48 -83.19
C GLY A 785 70.45 2.41 -83.75
N MET A 786 69.19 2.80 -83.98
CA MET A 786 68.05 2.06 -84.58
C MET A 786 67.33 1.07 -83.65
N ARG A 787 66.00 1.06 -83.56
CA ARG A 787 64.93 1.76 -84.29
C ARG A 787 63.68 1.77 -83.44
#